data_AF-A0A6J3DYK0-F1
#
_entry.id   AF-A0A6J3DYK0-F1
#
_cell.length_a   1.000
_cell.length_b   1.000
_cell.length_c   1.000
_cell.angle_alpha   90.00
_cell.angle_beta   90.00
_cell.angle_gamma   90.00
#
_symmetry.space_group_name_H-M   'P 1'
#
loop_
_entity.id
_entity.type
_entity.pdbx_description
1 polymer ?
#
loop_
_entity_poly.entity_id
_entity_poly.type
_entity_poly.pdbx_seq_one_letter_code
_entity_poly.pdbx_strand_id
1 'polypeptide(L)'
;MGFTKFCAALLNHPDTELQAIPQTMLDQGLEALSGPRSSSITRRAAGFPMLFLCIVSGENPAQARPLLTRCIQTLLALASTALPQDWDQTLDLPQVCALHVLQTLVHGAGLGSALLRHATPMVALALQGLGSPCWAMRNAAIQLFSALTSRLLGQKRSRAEGSPAEGLSLPAFLGQHPQLGTVLLAELGAATTGGPRLRPALHAVLTLLAQLQPGPDGPDSPSARFLEPLLGLAASPIYAVRAMAAKALVPVVPPPQRPALLLRLARQLPAPGGVRSHNALHGHLLQMQALLAPAPGSDGLLAEALCPVALQLEARGWLLTPAQRCPLVRAAFLQVLALLPASLSPGFMQSIREAISAELGSFTLGKEPGCAELQVGSAVLHQTMARFTCSEAARLADSERIGAVCSLLQQPNPDVQLAILSWVIEGEGDKCEELEKALRLTLLENLQSVLRDRRNKEFLKLYLEALMHLCRNPSSWSQEASPKLQGSSSACVEMLLLMMETEHPGPDLLFQALCATSLLLALGFGDKDSPVVWRWVAVLEACSRSLSAEVLRLAAARSLQTAGMEVLRRSLGAAHPWLVPAALRVINVGIHLLQDEEQEVRHEAAGFASLVEHSVGEPGGGGCVLVQGNVGLLGLLQLLPWEFGHHPDTFGSLLQHLPVLDLRSIVEELEANKAPSLYKEDEPNVFAEPAVLAQQLLPFLLQLLEKVPDASPLHASALCWLEATGPGVLRDLRYCKDLWSQGAVARWWMKALGCAKLRAALAVLLVRARLVAHALRVLGESHGAILGLGCDVQELEQELALVQGLLAQHGLAPAPSQGDAPREPGSLPGNN
;
A
#
# COMPACT_ATOMS: atom_id res chain seq x y z
N MET A 1 -18.12 12.33 13.86
CA MET A 1 -18.08 12.55 15.32
C MET A 1 -19.11 13.55 15.84
N GLY A 2 -19.34 14.71 15.20
CA GLY A 2 -20.27 15.73 15.71
C GLY A 2 -21.71 15.26 15.94
N PHE A 3 -22.32 14.61 14.95
CA PHE A 3 -23.73 14.18 15.04
C PHE A 3 -23.97 13.07 16.09
N THR A 4 -23.01 12.16 16.30
CA THR A 4 -23.07 11.18 17.40
C THR A 4 -23.07 11.86 18.77
N LYS A 5 -22.21 12.87 18.99
CA LYS A 5 -22.18 13.65 20.24
C LYS A 5 -23.49 14.39 20.47
N PHE A 6 -24.08 14.93 19.40
CA PHE A 6 -25.39 15.57 19.45
C PHE A 6 -26.51 14.60 19.88
N CYS A 7 -26.59 13.41 19.26
CA CYS A 7 -27.55 12.38 19.67
C CYS A 7 -27.34 11.95 21.13
N ALA A 8 -26.09 11.79 21.56
CA ALA A 8 -25.77 11.45 22.94
C ALA A 8 -26.19 12.55 23.92
N ALA A 9 -26.04 13.83 23.56
CA ALA A 9 -26.48 14.95 24.39
C ALA A 9 -28.01 14.97 24.55
N LEU A 10 -28.76 14.73 23.47
CA LEU A 10 -30.22 14.65 23.50
C LEU A 10 -30.72 13.48 24.35
N LEU A 11 -30.14 12.30 24.18
CA LEU A 11 -30.51 11.10 24.95
C LEU A 11 -30.26 11.23 26.46
N ASN A 12 -29.30 12.07 26.87
CA ASN A 12 -28.99 12.32 28.28
C ASN A 12 -29.60 13.63 28.81
N HIS A 13 -30.38 14.36 28.00
CA HIS A 13 -30.98 15.63 28.40
C HIS A 13 -32.14 15.39 29.39
N PRO A 14 -32.36 16.20 30.43
CA PRO A 14 -33.46 15.98 31.39
C PRO A 14 -34.87 16.11 30.80
N ASP A 15 -35.01 16.88 29.72
CA ASP A 15 -36.29 17.08 29.01
C ASP A 15 -36.66 15.86 28.14
N THR A 16 -37.84 15.29 28.41
CA THR A 16 -38.38 14.11 27.72
C THR A 16 -38.69 14.36 26.24
N GLU A 17 -39.06 15.58 25.85
CA GLU A 17 -39.31 15.90 24.44
C GLU A 17 -38.01 15.84 23.64
N LEU A 18 -36.93 16.38 24.21
CA LEU A 18 -35.59 16.35 23.61
C LEU A 18 -35.00 14.92 23.61
N GLN A 19 -35.25 14.12 24.65
CA GLN A 19 -34.87 12.70 24.67
C GLN A 19 -35.57 11.85 23.58
N ALA A 20 -36.79 12.22 23.18
CA ALA A 20 -37.57 11.48 22.18
C ALA A 20 -37.12 11.76 20.73
N ILE A 21 -36.38 12.85 20.48
CA ILE A 21 -35.94 13.26 19.14
C ILE A 21 -35.14 12.14 18.44
N PRO A 22 -34.09 11.55 19.04
CA PRO A 22 -33.30 10.52 18.37
C PRO A 22 -34.12 9.28 18.00
N GLN A 23 -35.09 8.87 18.83
CA GLN A 23 -36.00 7.78 18.51
C GLN A 23 -36.91 8.13 17.33
N THR A 24 -37.45 9.35 17.31
CA THR A 24 -38.30 9.82 16.21
C THR A 24 -37.51 9.87 14.89
N MET A 25 -36.27 10.34 14.93
CA MET A 25 -35.38 10.36 13.75
C MET A 25 -35.06 8.93 13.26
N LEU A 26 -34.87 7.98 14.18
CA LEU A 26 -34.66 6.57 13.82
C LEU A 26 -35.88 5.99 13.11
N ASP A 27 -37.08 6.22 13.66
CA ASP A 27 -38.33 5.69 13.13
C ASP A 27 -38.62 6.27 11.73
N GLN A 28 -38.46 7.58 11.56
CA GLN A 28 -38.56 8.23 10.25
C GLN A 28 -37.54 7.68 9.24
N GLY A 29 -36.30 7.41 9.70
CA GLY A 29 -35.28 6.78 8.88
C GLY A 29 -35.66 5.37 8.42
N LEU A 30 -36.19 4.55 9.33
CA LEU A 30 -36.64 3.17 9.03
C LEU A 30 -37.86 3.15 8.12
N GLU A 31 -38.80 4.08 8.28
CA GLU A 31 -39.94 4.24 7.36
C GLU A 31 -39.45 4.65 5.96
N ALA A 32 -38.55 5.63 5.88
CA ALA A 32 -37.96 6.08 4.62
C ALA A 32 -37.07 5.03 3.92
N LEU A 33 -36.65 3.96 4.62
CA LEU A 33 -36.00 2.79 4.03
C LEU A 33 -36.98 1.85 3.35
N SER A 34 -38.21 1.80 3.85
CA SER A 34 -39.23 0.83 3.44
C SER A 34 -39.97 1.26 2.16
N GLY A 35 -39.82 2.52 1.72
CA GLY A 35 -40.43 3.07 0.51
C GLY A 35 -39.51 3.07 -0.73
N PRO A 36 -40.08 3.18 -1.95
CA PRO A 36 -39.31 3.22 -3.20
C PRO A 36 -38.46 4.51 -3.28
N ARG A 37 -37.15 4.37 -3.55
CA ARG A 37 -36.23 5.50 -3.71
C ARG A 37 -35.91 5.72 -5.18
N SER A 38 -36.04 6.97 -5.63
CA SER A 38 -35.67 7.42 -6.98
C SER A 38 -34.20 7.83 -7.13
N SER A 39 -33.40 7.76 -6.06
CA SER A 39 -31.99 8.16 -6.07
C SER A 39 -31.07 6.96 -5.80
N SER A 40 -30.21 6.65 -6.76
CA SER A 40 -29.28 5.51 -6.71
C SER A 40 -28.26 5.60 -5.55
N ILE A 41 -27.93 4.43 -4.99
CA ILE A 41 -27.11 4.24 -3.79
C ILE A 41 -25.61 4.53 -3.98
N THR A 42 -25.11 4.80 -5.17
CA THR A 42 -23.65 4.81 -5.37
C THR A 42 -22.91 6.09 -4.97
N ARG A 43 -23.56 7.11 -4.38
CA ARG A 43 -22.82 8.22 -3.70
C ARG A 43 -23.60 9.02 -2.65
N ARG A 44 -24.92 9.26 -2.82
CA ARG A 44 -25.75 9.94 -1.79
C ARG A 44 -26.06 9.06 -0.57
N ALA A 45 -25.95 7.74 -0.73
CA ALA A 45 -26.31 6.79 0.32
C ALA A 45 -25.19 6.53 1.34
N ALA A 46 -23.98 7.09 1.26
CA ALA A 46 -22.99 6.91 2.33
C ALA A 46 -23.44 7.57 3.65
N GLY A 47 -24.13 8.72 3.57
CA GLY A 47 -24.62 9.43 4.75
C GLY A 47 -25.85 8.76 5.41
N PHE A 48 -26.61 7.96 4.66
CA PHE A 48 -27.89 7.45 5.13
C PHE A 48 -27.75 6.29 6.15
N PRO A 49 -26.95 5.23 5.91
CA PRO A 49 -26.52 4.29 6.94
C PRO A 49 -25.79 4.96 8.12
N MET A 50 -25.01 6.03 7.86
CA MET A 50 -24.32 6.79 8.90
C MET A 50 -25.30 7.49 9.85
N LEU A 51 -26.49 7.89 9.39
CA LEU A 51 -27.57 8.42 10.25
C LEU A 51 -27.90 7.40 11.35
N PHE A 52 -28.22 6.16 10.97
CA PHE A 52 -28.55 5.09 11.92
C PHE A 52 -27.39 4.83 12.86
N LEU A 53 -26.17 4.71 12.32
CA LEU A 53 -24.97 4.48 13.14
C LEU A 53 -24.78 5.58 14.19
N CYS A 54 -24.92 6.85 13.81
CA CYS A 54 -24.78 7.97 14.74
C CYS A 54 -25.85 7.99 15.82
N ILE A 55 -27.12 7.70 15.48
CA ILE A 55 -28.23 7.66 16.43
C ILE A 55 -28.01 6.55 17.45
N VAL A 56 -27.81 5.30 17.00
CA VAL A 56 -27.67 4.15 17.92
C VAL A 56 -26.35 4.17 18.68
N SER A 57 -25.31 4.82 18.15
CA SER A 57 -24.04 5.04 18.88
C SER A 57 -24.16 6.14 19.95
N GLY A 58 -25.21 6.97 19.90
CA GLY A 58 -25.50 7.94 20.96
C GLY A 58 -25.95 7.28 22.26
N GLU A 59 -26.46 6.05 22.21
CA GLU A 59 -26.90 5.30 23.39
C GLU A 59 -25.71 4.92 24.29
N ASN A 60 -25.90 5.08 25.59
CA ASN A 60 -24.89 4.77 26.59
C ASN A 60 -24.45 3.29 26.49
N PRO A 61 -23.15 2.99 26.31
CA PRO A 61 -22.63 1.62 26.27
C PRO A 61 -22.96 0.75 27.49
N ALA A 62 -23.17 1.36 28.67
CA ALA A 62 -23.45 0.66 29.92
C ALA A 62 -24.94 0.27 30.08
N GLN A 63 -25.83 0.70 29.18
CA GLN A 63 -27.27 0.48 29.28
C GLN A 63 -27.80 -0.52 28.23
N ALA A 64 -29.11 -0.79 28.26
CA ALA A 64 -29.76 -1.83 27.45
C ALA A 64 -29.79 -1.57 25.92
N ARG A 65 -29.46 -0.35 25.47
CA ARG A 65 -29.44 0.08 24.04
C ARG A 65 -30.69 -0.31 23.23
N PRO A 66 -31.90 0.12 23.65
CA PRO A 66 -33.15 -0.22 22.96
C PRO A 66 -33.24 0.26 21.51
N LEU A 67 -32.66 1.42 21.15
CA LEU A 67 -32.69 1.94 19.78
C LEU A 67 -31.88 1.04 18.84
N LEU A 68 -30.71 0.57 19.29
CA LEU A 68 -29.92 -0.41 18.55
C LEU A 68 -30.70 -1.71 18.30
N THR A 69 -31.32 -2.28 19.33
CA THR A 69 -32.09 -3.53 19.21
C THR A 69 -33.26 -3.37 18.25
N ARG A 70 -34.04 -2.29 18.39
CA ARG A 70 -35.18 -2.00 17.49
C ARG A 70 -34.72 -1.81 16.04
N CYS A 71 -33.64 -1.06 15.83
CA CYS A 71 -33.06 -0.83 14.52
C CYS A 71 -32.69 -2.17 13.85
N ILE A 72 -31.90 -3.01 14.53
CA ILE A 72 -31.46 -4.30 13.98
C ILE A 72 -32.64 -5.24 13.69
N GLN A 73 -33.60 -5.35 14.61
CA GLN A 73 -34.77 -6.21 14.40
C GLN A 73 -35.60 -5.77 13.19
N THR A 74 -35.80 -4.46 13.03
CA THR A 74 -36.54 -3.91 11.89
C THR A 74 -35.80 -4.15 10.58
N LEU A 75 -34.48 -3.93 10.56
CA LEU A 75 -33.64 -4.16 9.38
C LEU A 75 -33.58 -5.65 9.00
N LEU A 76 -33.48 -6.56 9.98
CA LEU A 76 -33.54 -8.01 9.75
C LEU A 76 -34.88 -8.40 9.13
N ALA A 77 -35.99 -7.92 9.69
CA ALA A 77 -37.33 -8.20 9.16
C ALA A 77 -37.50 -7.67 7.73
N LEU A 78 -37.07 -6.42 7.47
CA LEU A 78 -37.13 -5.81 6.14
C LEU A 78 -36.30 -6.60 5.13
N ALA A 79 -35.07 -6.96 5.48
CA ALA A 79 -34.17 -7.74 4.64
C ALA A 79 -34.66 -9.15 4.31
N SER A 80 -35.44 -9.77 5.21
CA SER A 80 -36.03 -11.10 5.03
C SER A 80 -37.33 -11.09 4.23
N THR A 81 -37.88 -9.93 3.87
CA THR A 81 -39.08 -9.87 3.02
C THR A 81 -38.83 -10.47 1.63
N ALA A 82 -39.86 -11.12 1.07
CA ALA A 82 -39.76 -11.68 -0.27
C ALA A 82 -39.43 -10.59 -1.30
N LEU A 83 -38.54 -10.92 -2.23
CA LEU A 83 -38.24 -10.03 -3.35
C LEU A 83 -39.49 -9.86 -4.23
N PRO A 84 -39.72 -8.68 -4.83
CA PRO A 84 -40.71 -8.50 -5.88
C PRO A 84 -40.52 -9.53 -7.00
N GLN A 85 -41.55 -9.88 -7.78
CA GLN A 85 -41.37 -10.78 -8.93
C GLN A 85 -40.66 -10.09 -10.10
N ASP A 86 -40.96 -8.80 -10.32
CA ASP A 86 -40.33 -7.94 -11.32
C ASP A 86 -39.61 -6.79 -10.59
N TRP A 87 -38.29 -6.91 -10.39
CA TRP A 87 -37.48 -5.84 -9.81
C TRP A 87 -36.63 -5.14 -10.86
N ASP A 88 -36.67 -3.81 -10.83
CA ASP A 88 -35.80 -2.97 -11.64
C ASP A 88 -34.37 -3.03 -11.10
N GLN A 89 -33.42 -3.41 -11.96
CA GLN A 89 -31.99 -3.48 -11.59
C GLN A 89 -31.36 -2.09 -11.40
N THR A 90 -32.05 -1.01 -11.79
CA THR A 90 -31.60 0.38 -11.65
C THR A 90 -32.08 1.05 -10.36
N LEU A 91 -33.01 0.42 -9.62
CA LEU A 91 -33.54 0.92 -8.36
C LEU A 91 -33.04 0.09 -7.18
N ASP A 92 -32.76 0.78 -6.07
CA ASP A 92 -32.31 0.12 -4.86
C ASP A 92 -33.47 -0.47 -4.08
N LEU A 93 -33.44 -1.80 -3.96
CA LEU A 93 -34.42 -2.55 -3.19
C LEU A 93 -34.31 -2.23 -1.69
N PRO A 94 -35.43 -2.04 -0.96
CA PRO A 94 -35.43 -1.84 0.49
C PRO A 94 -34.64 -2.90 1.26
N GLN A 95 -34.67 -4.15 0.79
CA GLN A 95 -33.89 -5.27 1.35
C GLN A 95 -32.39 -5.01 1.23
N VAL A 96 -31.92 -4.59 0.05
CA VAL A 96 -30.51 -4.26 -0.21
C VAL A 96 -30.07 -3.10 0.68
N CYS A 97 -30.90 -2.06 0.79
CA CYS A 97 -30.66 -0.95 1.71
C CYS A 97 -30.51 -1.43 3.16
N ALA A 98 -31.39 -2.32 3.61
CA ALA A 98 -31.35 -2.86 4.97
C ALA A 98 -30.04 -3.61 5.26
N LEU A 99 -29.56 -4.43 4.31
CA LEU A 99 -28.27 -5.12 4.44
C LEU A 99 -27.09 -4.13 4.52
N HIS A 100 -27.09 -3.06 3.72
CA HIS A 100 -26.05 -2.03 3.80
C HIS A 100 -26.07 -1.27 5.14
N VAL A 101 -27.26 -0.99 5.69
CA VAL A 101 -27.36 -0.37 7.03
C VAL A 101 -26.82 -1.33 8.10
N LEU A 102 -27.20 -2.61 8.07
CA LEU A 102 -26.65 -3.62 8.99
C LEU A 102 -25.12 -3.68 8.88
N GLN A 103 -24.57 -3.67 7.66
CA GLN A 103 -23.13 -3.65 7.44
C GLN A 103 -22.48 -2.40 8.06
N THR A 104 -23.04 -1.21 7.88
CA THR A 104 -22.52 0.02 8.50
C THR A 104 -22.55 -0.05 10.03
N LEU A 105 -23.62 -0.59 10.62
CA LEU A 105 -23.67 -0.82 12.06
C LEU A 105 -22.56 -1.76 12.53
N VAL A 106 -22.32 -2.86 11.80
CA VAL A 106 -21.23 -3.81 12.06
C VAL A 106 -19.83 -3.18 11.90
N HIS A 107 -19.66 -2.08 11.20
CA HIS A 107 -18.38 -1.34 11.18
C HIS A 107 -18.26 -0.34 12.34
N GLY A 108 -19.34 -0.01 13.05
CA GLY A 108 -19.36 0.93 14.16
C GLY A 108 -18.47 0.47 15.32
N ALA A 109 -17.38 1.22 15.60
CA ALA A 109 -16.42 0.89 16.66
C ALA A 109 -17.07 0.84 18.06
N GLY A 110 -18.01 1.73 18.36
CA GLY A 110 -18.70 1.82 19.66
C GLY A 110 -19.81 0.78 19.91
N LEU A 111 -20.08 -0.12 18.96
CA LEU A 111 -21.20 -1.07 19.02
C LEU A 111 -20.78 -2.53 19.26
N GLY A 112 -19.48 -2.81 19.37
CA GLY A 112 -18.86 -4.15 19.41
C GLY A 112 -19.68 -5.23 20.14
N SER A 113 -19.65 -5.20 21.47
CA SER A 113 -20.28 -6.22 22.33
C SER A 113 -21.81 -6.27 22.19
N ALA A 114 -22.45 -5.14 21.91
CA ALA A 114 -23.89 -5.07 21.76
C ALA A 114 -24.37 -5.78 20.47
N LEU A 115 -23.62 -5.66 19.37
CA LEU A 115 -23.94 -6.33 18.10
C LEU A 115 -23.76 -7.85 18.15
N LEU A 116 -22.85 -8.36 18.96
CA LEU A 116 -22.60 -9.81 19.06
C LEU A 116 -23.85 -10.58 19.51
N ARG A 117 -24.74 -9.96 20.29
CA ARG A 117 -26.04 -10.54 20.69
C ARG A 117 -26.96 -10.81 19.51
N HIS A 118 -26.75 -10.12 18.39
CA HIS A 118 -27.53 -10.23 17.16
C HIS A 118 -26.74 -10.91 16.03
N ALA A 119 -25.54 -11.42 16.29
CA ALA A 119 -24.66 -11.93 15.23
C ALA A 119 -25.26 -13.15 14.51
N THR A 120 -25.81 -14.12 15.24
CA THR A 120 -26.39 -15.34 14.64
C THR A 120 -27.47 -15.06 13.59
N PRO A 121 -28.54 -14.28 13.89
CA PRO A 121 -29.55 -13.99 12.87
C PRO A 121 -29.00 -13.14 11.71
N MET A 122 -28.05 -12.24 11.96
CA MET A 122 -27.41 -11.47 10.88
C MET A 122 -26.56 -12.36 9.95
N VAL A 123 -25.81 -13.32 10.50
CA VAL A 123 -25.03 -14.26 9.68
C VAL A 123 -25.94 -15.21 8.90
N ALA A 124 -27.01 -15.71 9.53
CA ALA A 124 -28.00 -16.55 8.83
C ALA A 124 -28.65 -15.79 7.66
N LEU A 125 -29.07 -14.54 7.88
CA LEU A 125 -29.60 -13.68 6.83
C LEU A 125 -28.58 -13.47 5.70
N ALA A 126 -27.32 -13.19 6.03
CA ALA A 126 -26.28 -12.99 5.04
C ALA A 126 -26.04 -14.26 4.20
N LEU A 127 -25.95 -15.44 4.84
CA LEU A 127 -25.80 -16.72 4.13
C LEU A 127 -26.99 -17.03 3.21
N GLN A 128 -28.21 -16.76 3.66
CA GLN A 128 -29.42 -16.87 2.82
C GLN A 128 -29.37 -15.90 1.63
N GLY A 129 -28.98 -14.64 1.87
CA GLY A 129 -28.85 -13.61 0.84
C GLY A 129 -27.83 -13.95 -0.27
N LEU A 130 -26.78 -14.70 0.06
CA LEU A 130 -25.81 -15.21 -0.93
C LEU A 130 -26.44 -16.19 -1.94
N GLY A 131 -27.54 -16.85 -1.57
CA GLY A 131 -28.33 -17.72 -2.45
C GLY A 131 -29.37 -16.98 -3.30
N SER A 132 -29.49 -15.65 -3.16
CA SER A 132 -30.53 -14.86 -3.84
C SER A 132 -30.35 -14.84 -5.37
N PRO A 133 -31.44 -14.88 -6.16
CA PRO A 133 -31.37 -14.64 -7.60
C PRO A 133 -30.98 -13.19 -7.94
N CYS A 134 -31.20 -12.24 -7.03
CA CYS A 134 -30.85 -10.84 -7.22
C CYS A 134 -29.35 -10.60 -6.97
N TRP A 135 -28.65 -10.04 -7.95
CA TRP A 135 -27.22 -9.73 -7.84
C TRP A 135 -26.92 -8.71 -6.73
N ALA A 136 -27.72 -7.64 -6.61
CA ALA A 136 -27.53 -6.62 -5.59
C ALA A 136 -27.67 -7.19 -4.17
N MET A 137 -28.62 -8.10 -3.96
CA MET A 137 -28.76 -8.83 -2.69
C MET A 137 -27.53 -9.69 -2.38
N ARG A 138 -27.01 -10.43 -3.37
CA ARG A 138 -25.79 -11.23 -3.17
C ARG A 138 -24.58 -10.35 -2.81
N ASN A 139 -24.44 -9.19 -3.45
CA ASN A 139 -23.37 -8.24 -3.16
C ASN A 139 -23.49 -7.64 -1.75
N ALA A 140 -24.67 -7.17 -1.36
CA ALA A 140 -24.90 -6.66 -0.01
C ALA A 140 -24.72 -7.75 1.07
N ALA A 141 -25.13 -8.99 0.76
CA ALA A 141 -24.98 -10.13 1.66
C ALA A 141 -23.52 -10.54 1.89
N ILE A 142 -22.69 -10.60 0.84
CA ILE A 142 -21.27 -10.91 1.01
C ILE A 142 -20.54 -9.82 1.80
N GLN A 143 -20.92 -8.56 1.59
CA GLN A 143 -20.37 -7.42 2.33
C GLN A 143 -20.75 -7.46 3.82
N LEU A 144 -22.02 -7.74 4.14
CA LEU A 144 -22.47 -7.94 5.52
C LEU A 144 -21.77 -9.15 6.17
N PHE A 145 -21.68 -10.30 5.46
CA PHE A 145 -21.00 -11.49 5.96
C PHE A 145 -19.53 -11.22 6.29
N SER A 146 -18.83 -10.50 5.40
CA SER A 146 -17.42 -10.15 5.58
C SER A 146 -17.23 -9.27 6.82
N ALA A 147 -18.09 -8.25 6.98
CA ALA A 147 -18.07 -7.37 8.15
C ALA A 147 -18.32 -8.13 9.47
N LEU A 148 -19.30 -9.05 9.46
CA LEU A 148 -19.62 -9.90 10.62
C LEU A 148 -18.47 -10.84 10.94
N THR A 149 -17.83 -11.43 9.93
CA THR A 149 -16.68 -12.33 10.10
C THR A 149 -15.53 -11.61 10.80
N SER A 150 -15.16 -10.41 10.34
CA SER A 150 -14.12 -9.60 10.99
C SER A 150 -14.47 -9.24 12.44
N ARG A 151 -15.75 -9.01 12.74
CA ARG A 151 -16.19 -8.67 14.10
C ARG A 151 -16.23 -9.89 15.03
N LEU A 152 -16.66 -11.05 14.52
CA LEU A 152 -16.74 -12.31 15.28
C LEU A 152 -15.35 -12.88 15.61
N LEU A 153 -14.40 -12.73 14.70
CA LEU A 153 -13.03 -13.25 14.88
C LEU A 153 -12.10 -12.27 15.62
N GLY A 154 -12.50 -11.01 15.72
CA GLY A 154 -11.66 -9.93 16.25
C GLY A 154 -10.68 -9.37 15.22
N GLN A 155 -10.06 -8.23 15.53
CA GLN A 155 -9.00 -7.66 14.69
C GLN A 155 -7.76 -8.56 14.76
N LYS A 156 -7.41 -9.21 13.65
CA LYS A 156 -6.05 -9.73 13.48
C LYS A 156 -5.11 -8.54 13.56
N ARG A 157 -4.26 -8.48 14.58
CA ARG A 157 -3.18 -7.48 14.63
C ARG A 157 -2.39 -7.61 13.32
N SER A 158 -2.21 -6.48 12.62
CA SER A 158 -1.35 -6.43 11.45
C SER A 158 0.01 -7.03 11.82
N ARG A 159 0.65 -7.68 10.84
CA ARG A 159 1.90 -8.44 10.95
C ARG A 159 3.09 -7.50 11.19
N ALA A 160 3.03 -6.70 12.26
CA ALA A 160 4.11 -5.92 12.82
C ALA A 160 4.42 -6.53 14.19
N GLU A 161 5.68 -6.94 14.35
CA GLU A 161 6.30 -7.37 15.61
C GLU A 161 5.82 -8.71 16.21
N GLY A 162 6.50 -9.78 15.78
CA GLY A 162 7.07 -10.85 16.64
C GLY A 162 6.19 -11.70 17.56
N SER A 163 4.90 -11.40 17.74
CA SER A 163 4.00 -12.16 18.60
C SER A 163 3.15 -13.14 17.79
N PRO A 164 3.03 -14.42 18.21
CA PRO A 164 2.09 -15.35 17.59
C PRO A 164 0.69 -14.78 17.80
N ALA A 165 -0.01 -14.47 16.70
CA ALA A 165 -1.37 -13.98 16.75
C ALA A 165 -2.24 -15.02 17.47
N GLU A 166 -2.71 -14.69 18.68
CA GLU A 166 -3.69 -15.48 19.43
C GLU A 166 -5.04 -15.42 18.68
N GLY A 167 -5.18 -16.23 17.64
CA GLY A 167 -6.43 -16.35 16.89
C GLY A 167 -7.48 -17.15 17.65
N LEU A 168 -8.76 -16.82 17.43
CA LEU A 168 -9.88 -17.53 18.02
C LEU A 168 -9.90 -19.01 17.55
N SER A 169 -9.95 -19.94 18.50
CA SER A 169 -10.04 -21.37 18.18
C SER A 169 -11.46 -21.78 17.80
N LEU A 170 -11.61 -22.79 16.94
CA LEU A 170 -12.93 -23.33 16.58
C LEU A 170 -13.77 -23.76 17.79
N PRO A 171 -13.23 -24.46 18.81
CA PRO A 171 -14.02 -24.85 19.98
C PRO A 171 -14.51 -23.64 20.77
N ALA A 172 -13.67 -22.60 20.93
CA ALA A 172 -14.04 -21.36 21.60
C ALA A 172 -15.12 -20.59 20.83
N PHE A 173 -14.99 -20.50 19.50
CA PHE A 173 -15.98 -19.89 18.63
C PHE A 173 -17.35 -20.59 18.74
N LEU A 174 -17.36 -21.93 18.68
CA LEU A 174 -18.59 -22.72 18.83
C LEU A 174 -19.18 -22.62 20.24
N GLY A 175 -18.35 -22.50 21.27
CA GLY A 175 -18.79 -22.27 22.65
C GLY A 175 -19.48 -20.91 22.84
N GLN A 176 -18.95 -19.86 22.19
CA GLN A 176 -19.56 -18.52 22.22
C GLN A 176 -20.80 -18.40 21.32
N HIS A 177 -20.82 -19.15 20.21
CA HIS A 177 -21.88 -19.05 19.18
C HIS A 177 -22.41 -20.43 18.73
N PRO A 178 -23.04 -21.21 19.62
CA PRO A 178 -23.44 -22.60 19.32
C PRO A 178 -24.46 -22.71 18.19
N GLN A 179 -25.43 -21.79 18.15
CA GLN A 179 -26.45 -21.74 17.08
C GLN A 179 -25.80 -21.44 15.72
N LEU A 180 -24.76 -20.61 15.68
CA LEU A 180 -24.04 -20.33 14.45
C LEU A 180 -23.32 -21.60 13.94
N GLY A 181 -22.75 -22.40 14.85
CA GLY A 181 -22.19 -23.71 14.51
C GLY A 181 -23.18 -24.61 13.76
N THR A 182 -24.46 -24.63 14.17
CA THR A 182 -25.50 -25.42 13.49
C THR A 182 -25.80 -24.91 12.08
N VAL A 183 -25.83 -23.58 11.88
CA VAL A 183 -26.03 -22.96 10.56
C VAL A 183 -24.88 -23.30 9.62
N LEU A 184 -23.62 -23.20 10.10
CA LEU A 184 -22.44 -23.52 9.29
C LEU A 184 -22.41 -25.00 8.88
N LEU A 185 -22.76 -25.91 9.79
CA LEU A 185 -22.79 -27.34 9.52
C LEU A 185 -23.90 -27.72 8.51
N ALA A 186 -25.05 -27.05 8.56
CA ALA A 186 -26.13 -27.24 7.61
C ALA A 186 -25.71 -26.90 6.17
N GLU A 187 -25.00 -25.77 5.98
CA GLU A 187 -24.47 -25.37 4.68
C GLU A 187 -23.44 -26.38 4.13
N LEU A 188 -22.56 -26.90 4.99
CA LEU A 188 -21.59 -27.94 4.61
C LEU A 188 -22.27 -29.26 4.21
N GLY A 189 -23.21 -29.75 5.02
CA GLY A 189 -23.93 -31.00 4.75
C GLY A 189 -24.78 -30.93 3.48
N ALA A 190 -25.34 -29.75 3.20
CA ALA A 190 -26.11 -29.55 1.98
C ALA A 190 -25.19 -29.54 0.73
N ALA A 191 -23.94 -29.10 0.86
CA ALA A 191 -22.95 -29.09 -0.22
C ALA A 191 -22.37 -30.46 -0.58
N THR A 192 -22.32 -31.42 0.36
CA THR A 192 -21.81 -32.77 0.11
C THR A 192 -22.85 -33.70 -0.53
N THR A 193 -24.13 -33.38 -0.39
CA THR A 193 -25.27 -34.18 -0.87
C THR A 193 -25.89 -33.65 -2.16
N GLY A 194 -25.75 -32.34 -2.44
CA GLY A 194 -26.16 -31.76 -3.71
C GLY A 194 -25.17 -32.09 -4.82
N GLY A 195 -25.66 -32.35 -6.03
CA GLY A 195 -24.84 -32.47 -7.24
C GLY A 195 -23.99 -31.21 -7.54
N PRO A 196 -23.37 -31.09 -8.73
CA PRO A 196 -22.37 -30.07 -9.06
C PRO A 196 -22.93 -28.63 -9.23
N ARG A 197 -23.71 -28.13 -8.27
CA ARG A 197 -24.30 -26.80 -8.26
C ARG A 197 -23.45 -25.85 -7.43
N LEU A 198 -23.16 -24.67 -7.98
CA LEU A 198 -22.51 -23.59 -7.25
C LEU A 198 -23.38 -23.14 -6.08
N ARG A 199 -22.80 -23.11 -4.87
CA ARG A 199 -23.44 -22.60 -3.65
C ARG A 199 -22.58 -21.47 -3.09
N PRO A 200 -22.89 -20.20 -3.38
CA PRO A 200 -22.08 -19.07 -2.91
C PRO A 200 -21.88 -19.04 -1.39
N ALA A 201 -22.91 -19.45 -0.62
CA ALA A 201 -22.85 -19.56 0.84
C ALA A 201 -21.75 -20.53 1.33
N LEU A 202 -21.49 -21.63 0.61
CA LEU A 202 -20.46 -22.60 0.99
C LEU A 202 -19.08 -21.95 1.06
N HIS A 203 -18.72 -21.12 0.07
CA HIS A 203 -17.40 -20.49 0.06
C HIS A 203 -17.23 -19.51 1.23
N ALA A 204 -18.30 -18.80 1.61
CA ALA A 204 -18.32 -17.93 2.77
C ALA A 204 -18.10 -18.72 4.08
N VAL A 205 -18.79 -19.86 4.25
CA VAL A 205 -18.61 -20.76 5.39
C VAL A 205 -17.19 -21.31 5.47
N LEU A 206 -16.64 -21.81 4.35
CA LEU A 206 -15.27 -22.32 4.30
C LEU A 206 -14.24 -21.21 4.62
N THR A 207 -14.47 -19.99 4.13
CA THR A 207 -13.60 -18.84 4.39
C THR A 207 -13.59 -18.44 5.86
N LEU A 208 -14.76 -18.45 6.53
CA LEU A 208 -14.86 -18.20 7.96
C LEU A 208 -14.10 -19.28 8.76
N LEU A 209 -14.35 -20.55 8.45
CA LEU A 209 -13.68 -21.66 9.13
C LEU A 209 -12.16 -21.59 8.95
N ALA A 210 -11.66 -21.32 7.75
CA ALA A 210 -10.24 -21.21 7.45
C ALA A 210 -9.50 -20.08 8.20
N GLN A 211 -10.21 -19.15 8.83
CA GLN A 211 -9.61 -18.07 9.62
C GLN A 211 -9.46 -18.40 11.12
N LEU A 212 -10.10 -19.48 11.59
CA LEU A 212 -10.01 -19.97 12.97
C LEU A 212 -8.69 -20.72 13.22
N GLN A 213 -8.38 -20.93 14.50
CA GLN A 213 -7.22 -21.71 14.95
C GLN A 213 -7.63 -23.11 15.47
N PRO A 214 -6.73 -24.10 15.41
CA PRO A 214 -6.95 -25.37 16.09
C PRO A 214 -6.98 -25.13 17.61
N GLY A 215 -7.95 -25.74 18.31
CA GLY A 215 -8.03 -25.74 19.77
C GLY A 215 -7.86 -27.14 20.35
N PRO A 216 -7.60 -27.28 21.66
CA PRO A 216 -7.66 -28.58 22.32
C PRO A 216 -9.10 -29.08 22.23
N ASP A 217 -9.32 -30.18 21.52
CA ASP A 217 -10.65 -30.74 21.35
C ASP A 217 -10.62 -32.27 21.26
N GLY A 218 -11.66 -32.90 21.81
CA GLY A 218 -11.83 -34.35 21.83
C GLY A 218 -12.60 -34.87 20.61
N PRO A 219 -12.63 -36.20 20.40
CA PRO A 219 -13.37 -36.83 19.29
C PRO A 219 -14.90 -36.62 19.36
N ASP A 220 -15.46 -36.38 20.55
CA ASP A 220 -16.90 -36.13 20.76
C ASP A 220 -17.28 -34.64 20.76
N SER A 221 -16.32 -33.77 20.43
CA SER A 221 -16.52 -32.32 20.42
C SER A 221 -17.48 -31.84 19.31
N PRO A 222 -18.12 -30.68 19.48
CA PRO A 222 -18.87 -30.04 18.40
C PRO A 222 -18.03 -29.80 17.13
N SER A 223 -16.72 -29.56 17.28
CA SER A 223 -15.79 -29.35 16.17
C SER A 223 -15.59 -30.60 15.31
N ALA A 224 -15.60 -31.79 15.92
CA ALA A 224 -15.41 -33.06 15.20
C ALA A 224 -16.48 -33.30 14.11
N ARG A 225 -17.68 -32.72 14.26
CA ARG A 225 -18.77 -32.82 13.27
C ARG A 225 -18.45 -32.17 11.93
N PHE A 226 -17.46 -31.28 11.88
CA PHE A 226 -17.03 -30.60 10.66
C PHE A 226 -16.04 -31.43 9.82
N LEU A 227 -15.41 -32.46 10.39
CA LEU A 227 -14.31 -33.19 9.78
C LEU A 227 -14.71 -33.92 8.48
N GLU A 228 -15.65 -34.85 8.54
CA GLU A 228 -16.04 -35.67 7.39
C GLU A 228 -16.71 -34.86 6.27
N PRO A 229 -17.58 -33.86 6.54
CA PRO A 229 -18.06 -32.95 5.49
C PRO A 229 -16.93 -32.23 4.74
N LEU A 230 -15.92 -31.74 5.44
CA LEU A 230 -14.76 -31.07 4.82
C LEU A 230 -13.89 -32.04 4.01
N LEU A 231 -13.70 -33.27 4.50
CA LEU A 231 -13.00 -34.32 3.75
C LEU A 231 -13.72 -34.64 2.43
N GLY A 232 -15.05 -34.78 2.46
CA GLY A 232 -15.87 -35.05 1.29
C GLY A 232 -15.77 -33.98 0.18
N LEU A 233 -15.49 -32.73 0.53
CA LEU A 233 -15.32 -31.64 -0.45
C LEU A 233 -14.06 -31.78 -1.32
N ALA A 234 -13.15 -32.73 -1.03
CA ALA A 234 -12.02 -33.05 -1.90
C ALA A 234 -12.45 -33.44 -3.32
N ALA A 235 -13.62 -34.08 -3.48
CA ALA A 235 -14.13 -34.52 -4.77
C ALA A 235 -14.87 -33.41 -5.56
N SER A 236 -15.05 -32.21 -4.98
CA SER A 236 -15.79 -31.12 -5.62
C SER A 236 -15.20 -30.79 -7.00
N PRO A 237 -16.03 -30.54 -8.04
CA PRO A 237 -15.54 -30.11 -9.35
C PRO A 237 -14.95 -28.70 -9.32
N ILE A 238 -15.31 -27.88 -8.32
CA ILE A 238 -14.87 -26.48 -8.21
C ILE A 238 -13.55 -26.41 -7.43
N TYR A 239 -12.47 -25.97 -8.09
CA TYR A 239 -11.14 -25.83 -7.49
C TYR A 239 -11.15 -24.98 -6.21
N ALA A 240 -11.79 -23.81 -6.23
CA ALA A 240 -11.85 -22.91 -5.09
C ALA A 240 -12.50 -23.54 -3.84
N VAL A 241 -13.44 -24.48 -4.03
CA VAL A 241 -14.04 -25.25 -2.93
C VAL A 241 -13.03 -26.24 -2.37
N ARG A 242 -12.32 -27.00 -3.22
CA ARG A 242 -11.27 -27.93 -2.78
C ARG A 242 -10.17 -27.22 -1.99
N ALA A 243 -9.69 -26.09 -2.52
CA ALA A 243 -8.64 -25.30 -1.91
C ALA A 243 -9.07 -24.69 -0.56
N MET A 244 -10.27 -24.09 -0.49
CA MET A 244 -10.73 -23.51 0.78
C MET A 244 -11.15 -24.57 1.80
N ALA A 245 -11.67 -25.73 1.38
CA ALA A 245 -11.96 -26.85 2.27
C ALA A 245 -10.70 -27.42 2.91
N ALA A 246 -9.59 -27.52 2.16
CA ALA A 246 -8.30 -27.88 2.71
C ALA A 246 -7.82 -26.90 3.80
N LYS A 247 -7.97 -25.59 3.58
CA LYS A 247 -7.65 -24.57 4.60
C LYS A 247 -8.58 -24.63 5.82
N ALA A 248 -9.87 -24.82 5.60
CA ALA A 248 -10.88 -24.96 6.66
C ALA A 248 -10.70 -26.24 7.51
N LEU A 249 -9.97 -27.24 7.02
CA LEU A 249 -9.65 -28.47 7.74
C LEU A 249 -8.64 -28.23 8.89
N VAL A 250 -7.73 -27.27 8.72
CA VAL A 250 -6.64 -26.98 9.69
C VAL A 250 -7.15 -26.69 11.12
N PRO A 251 -8.14 -25.81 11.33
CA PRO A 251 -8.67 -25.56 12.68
C PRO A 251 -9.56 -26.67 13.23
N VAL A 252 -10.05 -27.58 12.38
CA VAL A 252 -10.87 -28.73 12.80
C VAL A 252 -9.99 -29.88 13.32
N VAL A 253 -8.72 -29.94 12.92
CA VAL A 253 -7.79 -31.04 13.25
C VAL A 253 -6.65 -30.53 14.15
N PRO A 254 -6.72 -30.79 15.47
CA PRO A 254 -5.67 -30.43 16.41
C PRO A 254 -4.31 -31.07 16.04
N PRO A 255 -3.17 -30.41 16.32
CA PRO A 255 -1.84 -30.91 15.95
C PRO A 255 -1.56 -32.38 16.33
N PRO A 256 -1.93 -32.88 17.53
CA PRO A 256 -1.70 -34.28 17.90
C PRO A 256 -2.42 -35.30 17.01
N GLN A 257 -3.53 -34.91 16.37
CA GLN A 257 -4.34 -35.81 15.52
C GLN A 257 -3.91 -35.78 14.05
N ARG A 258 -3.10 -34.79 13.64
CA ARG A 258 -2.68 -34.62 12.24
C ARG A 258 -1.89 -35.80 11.68
N PRO A 259 -0.89 -36.38 12.36
CA PRO A 259 -0.13 -37.51 11.81
C PRO A 259 -1.01 -38.72 11.46
N ALA A 260 -1.97 -39.04 12.33
CA ALA A 260 -2.91 -40.15 12.10
C ALA A 260 -3.83 -39.90 10.90
N LEU A 261 -4.36 -38.68 10.76
CA LEU A 261 -5.18 -38.30 9.61
C LEU A 261 -4.37 -38.26 8.31
N LEU A 262 -3.16 -37.71 8.33
CA LEU A 262 -2.25 -37.69 7.18
C LEU A 262 -1.91 -39.11 6.71
N LEU A 263 -1.67 -40.04 7.64
CA LEU A 263 -1.44 -41.44 7.30
C LEU A 263 -2.69 -42.09 6.70
N ARG A 264 -3.89 -41.78 7.20
CA ARG A 264 -5.16 -42.23 6.60
C ARG A 264 -5.28 -41.73 5.16
N LEU A 265 -5.00 -40.45 4.91
CA LEU A 265 -5.07 -39.85 3.57
C LEU A 265 -4.00 -40.43 2.62
N ALA A 266 -2.77 -40.61 3.08
CA ALA A 266 -1.68 -41.19 2.29
C ALA A 266 -2.00 -42.62 1.82
N ARG A 267 -2.61 -43.44 2.68
CA ARG A 267 -3.04 -44.81 2.35
C ARG A 267 -4.17 -44.85 1.32
N GLN A 268 -4.98 -43.80 1.24
CA GLN A 268 -6.07 -43.69 0.26
C GLN A 268 -5.61 -43.24 -1.13
N LEU A 269 -4.35 -42.81 -1.28
CA LEU A 269 -3.80 -42.46 -2.59
C LEU A 269 -3.76 -43.71 -3.50
N PRO A 270 -4.18 -43.59 -4.77
CA PRO A 270 -4.32 -44.72 -5.67
C PRO A 270 -2.97 -45.31 -6.12
N ALA A 271 -2.98 -46.60 -6.45
CA ALA A 271 -1.91 -47.23 -7.21
C ALA A 271 -1.94 -46.77 -8.69
N PRO A 272 -0.86 -46.99 -9.47
CA PRO A 272 -0.85 -46.69 -10.91
C PRO A 272 -2.07 -47.28 -11.62
N GLY A 273 -2.76 -46.48 -12.45
CA GLY A 273 -4.00 -46.87 -13.14
C GLY A 273 -5.27 -46.87 -12.28
N GLY A 274 -5.17 -46.62 -10.97
CA GLY A 274 -6.31 -46.63 -10.03
C GLY A 274 -7.02 -45.28 -9.84
N VAL A 275 -6.67 -44.23 -10.61
CA VAL A 275 -7.26 -42.88 -10.46
C VAL A 275 -8.68 -42.85 -11.00
N ARG A 276 -9.67 -42.80 -10.09
CA ARG A 276 -11.09 -42.68 -10.46
C ARG A 276 -11.52 -41.24 -10.73
N SER A 277 -10.91 -40.28 -10.05
CA SER A 277 -11.20 -38.86 -10.19
C SER A 277 -9.97 -38.02 -9.86
N HIS A 278 -9.48 -37.25 -10.83
CA HIS A 278 -8.37 -36.31 -10.63
C HIS A 278 -8.74 -35.16 -9.66
N ASN A 279 -10.02 -34.74 -9.61
CA ASN A 279 -10.49 -33.71 -8.68
C ASN A 279 -10.34 -34.19 -7.23
N ALA A 280 -10.91 -35.36 -6.92
CA ALA A 280 -10.72 -36.03 -5.64
C ALA A 280 -9.23 -36.18 -5.28
N LEU A 281 -8.40 -36.76 -6.15
CA LEU A 281 -6.97 -36.94 -5.89
C LEU A 281 -6.28 -35.61 -5.58
N HIS A 282 -6.51 -34.59 -6.40
CA HIS A 282 -5.99 -33.24 -6.18
C HIS A 282 -6.49 -32.65 -4.85
N GLY A 283 -7.77 -32.82 -4.52
CA GLY A 283 -8.36 -32.34 -3.26
C GLY A 283 -7.75 -32.98 -2.02
N HIS A 284 -7.48 -34.30 -2.06
CA HIS A 284 -6.79 -35.00 -0.98
C HIS A 284 -5.36 -34.47 -0.80
N LEU A 285 -4.63 -34.24 -1.91
CA LEU A 285 -3.29 -33.66 -1.85
C LEU A 285 -3.30 -32.24 -1.25
N LEU A 286 -4.27 -31.40 -1.61
CA LEU A 286 -4.43 -30.07 -1.00
C LEU A 286 -4.73 -30.16 0.51
N GLN A 287 -5.58 -31.11 0.94
CA GLN A 287 -5.86 -31.35 2.36
C GLN A 287 -4.59 -31.78 3.11
N MET A 288 -3.80 -32.69 2.54
CA MET A 288 -2.52 -33.10 3.11
C MET A 288 -1.55 -31.93 3.22
N GLN A 289 -1.41 -31.13 2.16
CA GLN A 289 -0.57 -29.93 2.13
C GLN A 289 -0.96 -28.94 3.23
N ALA A 290 -2.25 -28.65 3.40
CA ALA A 290 -2.73 -27.73 4.42
C ALA A 290 -2.47 -28.23 5.86
N LEU A 291 -2.57 -29.54 6.10
CA LEU A 291 -2.30 -30.13 7.40
C LEU A 291 -0.80 -30.23 7.74
N LEU A 292 0.05 -30.37 6.71
CA LEU A 292 1.51 -30.39 6.82
C LEU A 292 2.13 -29.00 6.97
N ALA A 293 1.48 -27.96 6.43
CA ALA A 293 1.98 -26.60 6.49
C ALA A 293 2.22 -26.18 7.96
N PRO A 294 3.41 -25.63 8.29
CA PRO A 294 3.72 -25.20 9.65
C PRO A 294 2.80 -24.06 10.08
N ALA A 295 2.31 -24.12 11.33
CA ALA A 295 1.60 -22.99 11.91
C ALA A 295 2.62 -21.91 12.31
N PRO A 296 2.34 -20.61 12.08
CA PRO A 296 3.24 -19.54 12.48
C PRO A 296 3.45 -19.57 14.02
N GLY A 297 4.70 -19.71 14.46
CA GLY A 297 5.07 -19.75 15.88
C GLY A 297 4.96 -21.13 16.56
N SER A 298 4.72 -22.21 15.82
CA SER A 298 4.76 -23.59 16.33
C SER A 298 6.01 -24.29 15.83
N ASP A 299 6.66 -25.07 16.70
CA ASP A 299 7.52 -26.16 16.23
C ASP A 299 6.64 -27.06 15.34
N GLY A 300 7.07 -27.31 14.10
CA GLY A 300 6.32 -28.14 13.17
C GLY A 300 6.08 -29.55 13.73
N LEU A 301 5.31 -30.37 13.00
CA LEU A 301 5.18 -31.78 13.38
C LEU A 301 6.56 -32.45 13.37
N LEU A 302 6.87 -33.23 14.41
CA LEU A 302 8.13 -33.96 14.53
C LEU A 302 8.35 -34.88 13.32
N ALA A 303 9.55 -34.87 12.75
CA ALA A 303 9.90 -35.68 11.57
C ALA A 303 9.62 -37.17 11.79
N GLU A 304 9.85 -37.69 13.01
CA GLU A 304 9.58 -39.08 13.40
C GLU A 304 8.09 -39.45 13.27
N ALA A 305 7.18 -38.55 13.66
CA ALA A 305 5.74 -38.77 13.56
C ALA A 305 5.27 -38.81 12.09
N LEU A 306 6.03 -38.20 11.18
CA LEU A 306 5.74 -38.15 9.74
C LEU A 306 6.41 -39.26 8.93
N CYS A 307 7.38 -39.99 9.50
CA CYS A 307 8.05 -41.11 8.81
C CYS A 307 7.06 -42.13 8.19
N PRO A 308 6.00 -42.59 8.88
CA PRO A 308 5.02 -43.49 8.27
C PRO A 308 4.27 -42.87 7.08
N VAL A 309 4.04 -41.55 7.11
CA VAL A 309 3.39 -40.81 6.03
C VAL A 309 4.35 -40.71 4.83
N ALA A 310 5.60 -40.35 5.07
CA ALA A 310 6.65 -40.26 4.05
C ALA A 310 6.82 -41.59 3.31
N LEU A 311 6.92 -42.72 4.02
CA LEU A 311 6.99 -44.06 3.42
C LEU A 311 5.82 -44.37 2.48
N GLN A 312 4.60 -43.99 2.86
CA GLN A 312 3.43 -44.17 1.99
C GLN A 312 3.49 -43.27 0.76
N LEU A 313 4.01 -42.04 0.88
CA LEU A 313 4.17 -41.12 -0.24
C LEU A 313 5.27 -41.57 -1.20
N GLU A 314 6.39 -42.09 -0.70
CA GLU A 314 7.47 -42.66 -1.51
C GLU A 314 6.97 -43.82 -2.38
N ALA A 315 6.14 -44.70 -1.80
CA ALA A 315 5.46 -45.78 -2.54
C ALA A 315 4.50 -45.28 -3.64
N ARG A 316 4.16 -43.98 -3.63
CA ARG A 316 3.34 -43.31 -4.64
C ARG A 316 4.15 -42.36 -5.52
N GLY A 317 5.49 -42.53 -5.60
CA GLY A 317 6.39 -41.71 -6.43
C GLY A 317 6.00 -41.60 -7.91
N TRP A 318 5.25 -42.56 -8.45
CA TRP A 318 4.68 -42.49 -9.80
C TRP A 318 3.82 -41.24 -10.05
N LEU A 319 3.28 -40.63 -8.99
CA LEU A 319 2.50 -39.38 -9.08
C LEU A 319 3.34 -38.17 -9.52
N LEU A 320 4.68 -38.23 -9.47
CA LEU A 320 5.56 -37.20 -10.03
C LEU A 320 5.92 -37.44 -11.49
N THR A 321 5.81 -38.68 -11.96
CA THR A 321 6.27 -39.07 -13.30
C THR A 321 5.18 -38.84 -14.36
N PRO A 322 5.51 -38.92 -15.66
CA PRO A 322 4.52 -38.85 -16.74
C PRO A 322 3.39 -39.91 -16.67
N ALA A 323 3.51 -40.92 -15.80
CA ALA A 323 2.42 -41.86 -15.52
C ALA A 323 1.18 -41.16 -14.94
N GLN A 324 1.37 -40.06 -14.20
CA GLN A 324 0.29 -39.15 -13.83
C GLN A 324 0.11 -38.09 -14.93
N ARG A 325 -0.97 -38.20 -15.69
CA ARG A 325 -1.23 -37.32 -16.85
C ARG A 325 -1.69 -35.90 -16.49
N CYS A 326 -2.08 -35.65 -15.24
CA CYS A 326 -2.54 -34.32 -14.81
C CYS A 326 -1.39 -33.52 -14.16
N PRO A 327 -0.88 -32.45 -14.79
CA PRO A 327 0.21 -31.64 -14.24
C PRO A 327 -0.13 -31.00 -12.89
N LEU A 328 -1.39 -30.61 -12.69
CA LEU A 328 -1.85 -30.04 -11.41
C LEU A 328 -1.75 -31.05 -10.26
N VAL A 329 -2.00 -32.34 -10.52
CA VAL A 329 -1.83 -33.39 -9.50
C VAL A 329 -0.35 -33.63 -9.22
N ARG A 330 0.50 -33.66 -10.26
CA ARG A 330 1.97 -33.77 -10.10
C ARG A 330 2.50 -32.61 -9.25
N ALA A 331 2.05 -31.38 -9.54
CA ALA A 331 2.43 -30.17 -8.82
C ALA A 331 1.99 -30.24 -7.35
N ALA A 332 0.71 -30.56 -7.08
CA ALA A 332 0.20 -30.69 -5.72
C ALA A 332 0.93 -31.79 -4.93
N PHE A 333 1.29 -32.90 -5.58
CA PHE A 333 2.06 -33.96 -4.94
C PHE A 333 3.48 -33.52 -4.60
N LEU A 334 4.17 -32.82 -5.51
CA LEU A 334 5.49 -32.24 -5.24
C LEU A 334 5.45 -31.22 -4.09
N GLN A 335 4.39 -30.40 -4.01
CA GLN A 335 4.20 -29.46 -2.90
C GLN A 335 4.00 -30.17 -1.55
N VAL A 336 3.34 -31.33 -1.52
CA VAL A 336 3.25 -32.18 -0.31
C VAL A 336 4.63 -32.71 0.09
N LEU A 337 5.43 -33.18 -0.88
CA LEU A 337 6.78 -33.70 -0.63
C LEU A 337 7.74 -32.62 -0.15
N ALA A 338 7.62 -31.39 -0.67
CA ALA A 338 8.42 -30.23 -0.27
C ALA A 338 8.31 -29.89 1.23
N LEU A 339 7.21 -30.30 1.88
CA LEU A 339 6.97 -30.09 3.31
C LEU A 339 7.52 -31.21 4.21
N LEU A 340 8.07 -32.29 3.63
CA LEU A 340 8.57 -33.47 4.35
C LEU A 340 10.07 -33.77 4.14
N PRO A 341 10.94 -32.79 3.86
CA PRO A 341 12.23 -33.11 3.25
C PRO A 341 13.25 -33.73 4.22
N ALA A 342 12.95 -33.75 5.53
CA ALA A 342 13.73 -34.46 6.55
C ALA A 342 13.26 -35.91 6.79
N SER A 343 12.03 -36.24 6.36
CA SER A 343 11.43 -37.58 6.54
C SER A 343 11.55 -38.45 5.29
N LEU A 344 11.93 -37.88 4.14
CA LEU A 344 12.10 -38.60 2.87
C LEU A 344 13.47 -39.27 2.77
N SER A 345 13.53 -40.44 2.14
CA SER A 345 14.78 -41.16 1.92
C SER A 345 15.70 -40.43 0.92
N PRO A 346 17.04 -40.49 1.08
CA PRO A 346 17.97 -39.87 0.14
C PRO A 346 17.83 -40.39 -1.30
N GLY A 347 17.53 -41.69 -1.44
CA GLY A 347 17.28 -42.32 -2.75
C GLY A 347 16.04 -41.74 -3.43
N PHE A 348 14.95 -41.53 -2.69
CA PHE A 348 13.75 -40.91 -3.24
C PHE A 348 13.96 -39.44 -3.59
N MET A 349 14.69 -38.67 -2.75
CA MET A 349 15.07 -37.29 -3.09
C MET A 349 15.84 -37.21 -4.40
N GLN A 350 16.73 -38.17 -4.67
CA GLN A 350 17.42 -38.26 -5.95
C GLN A 350 16.45 -38.54 -7.11
N SER A 351 15.48 -39.45 -6.94
CA SER A 351 14.43 -39.69 -7.95
C SER A 351 13.56 -38.47 -8.22
N ILE A 352 13.27 -37.63 -7.21
CA ILE A 352 12.56 -36.35 -7.41
C ILE A 352 13.37 -35.44 -8.33
N ARG A 353 14.68 -35.29 -8.07
CA ARG A 353 15.56 -34.45 -8.91
C ARG A 353 15.62 -34.96 -10.34
N GLU A 354 15.77 -36.26 -10.53
CA GLU A 354 15.77 -36.87 -11.88
C GLU A 354 14.46 -36.60 -12.61
N ALA A 355 13.31 -36.69 -11.93
CA ALA A 355 12.02 -36.37 -12.51
C ALA A 355 11.89 -34.89 -12.88
N ILE A 356 12.40 -33.98 -12.04
CA ILE A 356 12.41 -32.53 -12.33
C ILE A 356 13.33 -32.22 -13.50
N SER A 357 14.56 -32.74 -13.50
CA SER A 357 15.53 -32.54 -14.58
C SER A 357 15.06 -33.14 -15.90
N ALA A 358 14.33 -34.26 -15.89
CA ALA A 358 13.74 -34.82 -17.10
C ALA A 358 12.61 -33.93 -17.66
N GLU A 359 11.78 -33.34 -16.80
CA GLU A 359 10.71 -32.43 -17.23
C GLU A 359 11.27 -31.09 -17.74
N LEU A 360 12.12 -30.43 -16.94
CA LEU A 360 12.67 -29.10 -17.24
C LEU A 360 13.83 -29.14 -18.23
N GLY A 361 14.60 -30.24 -18.31
CA GLY A 361 15.70 -30.38 -19.26
C GLY A 361 15.25 -30.60 -20.71
N SER A 362 13.99 -31.00 -20.92
CA SER A 362 13.41 -31.25 -22.26
C SER A 362 13.38 -30.02 -23.18
N PHE A 363 13.55 -28.81 -22.62
CA PHE A 363 13.58 -27.54 -23.36
C PHE A 363 14.94 -27.21 -24.01
N THR A 364 15.98 -28.02 -23.77
CA THR A 364 17.36 -27.75 -24.25
C THR A 364 17.67 -28.32 -25.64
N LEU A 365 16.93 -29.33 -26.11
CA LEU A 365 17.04 -29.78 -27.49
C LEU A 365 16.22 -28.84 -28.36
N GLY A 366 16.87 -28.16 -29.32
CA GLY A 366 16.27 -27.35 -30.37
C GLY A 366 15.35 -28.14 -31.32
N LYS A 367 14.38 -28.86 -30.78
CA LYS A 367 13.14 -29.14 -31.48
C LYS A 367 12.52 -27.78 -31.73
N GLU A 368 12.24 -27.48 -33.00
CA GLU A 368 11.34 -26.40 -33.37
C GLU A 368 10.14 -26.39 -32.42
N PRO A 369 9.53 -25.23 -32.12
CA PRO A 369 8.30 -25.13 -31.33
C PRO A 369 7.11 -25.70 -32.11
N GLY A 370 7.21 -26.95 -32.57
CA GLY A 370 6.12 -27.74 -33.10
C GLY A 370 5.22 -28.06 -31.93
N CYS A 371 4.18 -27.22 -31.76
CA CYS A 371 3.00 -27.45 -30.93
C CYS A 371 3.23 -28.47 -29.81
N ALA A 372 3.99 -28.10 -28.77
CA ALA A 372 3.83 -28.80 -27.49
C ALA A 372 2.34 -28.66 -27.16
N GLU A 373 1.60 -29.78 -27.17
CA GLU A 373 0.16 -29.76 -26.90
C GLU A 373 -0.07 -28.96 -25.63
N LEU A 374 -0.86 -27.89 -25.74
CA LEU A 374 -1.12 -26.94 -24.67
C LEU A 374 -1.81 -27.68 -23.51
N GLN A 375 -1.03 -28.16 -22.55
CA GLN A 375 -1.52 -28.99 -21.46
C GLN A 375 -1.91 -28.10 -20.28
N VAL A 376 -3.19 -28.15 -19.90
CA VAL A 376 -3.71 -27.38 -18.75
C VAL A 376 -2.93 -27.76 -17.48
N GLY A 377 -2.26 -26.75 -16.89
CA GLY A 377 -1.51 -26.89 -15.65
C GLY A 377 -0.01 -27.15 -15.80
N SER A 378 0.54 -27.26 -17.02
CA SER A 378 1.98 -27.42 -17.23
C SER A 378 2.78 -26.25 -16.64
N ALA A 379 2.32 -25.01 -16.83
CA ALA A 379 2.89 -23.82 -16.22
C ALA A 379 3.00 -23.94 -14.69
N VAL A 380 1.92 -24.37 -14.02
CA VAL A 380 1.90 -24.57 -12.56
C VAL A 380 2.89 -25.64 -12.12
N LEU A 381 3.02 -26.72 -12.90
CA LEU A 381 4.00 -27.77 -12.64
C LEU A 381 5.43 -27.25 -12.77
N HIS A 382 5.77 -26.59 -13.88
CA HIS A 382 7.10 -26.02 -14.10
C HIS A 382 7.48 -25.01 -13.02
N GLN A 383 6.54 -24.12 -12.66
CA GLN A 383 6.75 -23.15 -11.59
C GLN A 383 6.98 -23.84 -10.22
N THR A 384 6.23 -24.90 -9.93
CA THR A 384 6.39 -25.67 -8.69
C THR A 384 7.73 -26.41 -8.65
N MET A 385 8.15 -27.00 -9.77
CA MET A 385 9.44 -27.68 -9.90
C MET A 385 10.61 -26.71 -9.74
N ALA A 386 10.55 -25.55 -10.40
CA ALA A 386 11.56 -24.50 -10.29
C ALA A 386 11.70 -24.01 -8.83
N ARG A 387 10.58 -23.70 -8.16
CA ARG A 387 10.57 -23.32 -6.73
C ARG A 387 11.17 -24.42 -5.85
N PHE A 388 10.82 -25.69 -6.08
CA PHE A 388 11.42 -26.81 -5.35
C PHE A 388 12.94 -26.85 -5.50
N THR A 389 13.45 -26.67 -6.73
CA THR A 389 14.90 -26.62 -6.99
C THR A 389 15.56 -25.44 -6.27
N CYS A 390 14.94 -24.25 -6.26
CA CYS A 390 15.44 -23.09 -5.50
C CYS A 390 15.49 -23.38 -4.00
N SER A 391 14.40 -23.87 -3.40
CA SER A 391 14.35 -24.21 -1.97
C SER A 391 15.37 -25.29 -1.60
N GLU A 392 15.59 -26.27 -2.48
CA GLU A 392 16.58 -27.32 -2.25
C GLU A 392 18.01 -26.80 -2.34
N ALA A 393 18.31 -25.95 -3.32
CA ALA A 393 19.61 -25.29 -3.47
C ALA A 393 19.92 -24.40 -2.25
N ALA A 394 18.95 -23.60 -1.79
CA ALA A 394 19.09 -22.75 -0.61
C ALA A 394 19.32 -23.56 0.67
N ARG A 395 18.63 -24.71 0.82
CA ARG A 395 18.75 -25.57 2.01
C ARG A 395 20.09 -26.30 2.09
N LEU A 396 20.63 -26.75 0.95
CA LEU A 396 21.85 -27.55 0.89
C LEU A 396 23.12 -26.74 0.62
N ALA A 397 22.98 -25.49 0.14
CA ALA A 397 24.07 -24.56 -0.18
C ALA A 397 25.18 -25.19 -1.06
N ASP A 398 24.79 -26.06 -2.00
CA ASP A 398 25.70 -26.81 -2.84
C ASP A 398 25.89 -26.17 -4.23
N SER A 399 27.13 -26.16 -4.71
CA SER A 399 27.53 -25.48 -5.96
C SER A 399 26.85 -26.07 -7.21
N GLU A 400 26.66 -27.39 -7.27
CA GLU A 400 26.00 -28.04 -8.41
C GLU A 400 24.53 -27.60 -8.50
N ARG A 401 23.83 -27.56 -7.36
CA ARG A 401 22.42 -27.15 -7.28
C ARG A 401 22.23 -25.67 -7.56
N ILE A 402 23.10 -24.81 -7.01
CA ILE A 402 23.09 -23.38 -7.28
C ILE A 402 23.32 -23.14 -8.79
N GLY A 403 24.29 -23.84 -9.38
CA GLY A 403 24.54 -23.79 -10.83
C GLY A 403 23.34 -24.23 -11.67
N ALA A 404 22.61 -25.26 -11.23
CA ALA A 404 21.39 -25.73 -11.91
C ALA A 404 20.29 -24.65 -11.90
N VAL A 405 20.07 -23.95 -10.78
CA VAL A 405 19.10 -22.84 -10.71
C VAL A 405 19.49 -21.70 -11.66
N CYS A 406 20.76 -21.28 -11.67
CA CYS A 406 21.23 -20.24 -12.58
C CYS A 406 21.09 -20.64 -14.05
N SER A 407 21.34 -21.91 -14.38
CA SER A 407 21.13 -22.45 -15.73
C SER A 407 19.65 -22.43 -16.14
N LEU A 408 18.74 -22.83 -15.24
CA LEU A 408 17.29 -22.79 -15.48
C LEU A 408 16.79 -21.36 -15.75
N LEU A 409 17.33 -20.36 -15.04
CA LEU A 409 16.99 -18.95 -15.26
C LEU A 409 17.40 -18.44 -16.66
N GLN A 410 18.46 -19.00 -17.24
CA GLN A 410 18.95 -18.63 -18.57
C GLN A 410 18.19 -19.33 -19.71
N GLN A 411 17.41 -20.37 -19.42
CA GLN A 411 16.63 -21.08 -20.43
C GLN A 411 15.42 -20.26 -20.88
N PRO A 412 14.99 -20.34 -22.16
CA PRO A 412 13.86 -19.59 -22.70
C PRO A 412 12.50 -20.21 -22.29
N ASN A 413 12.28 -20.42 -20.99
CA ASN A 413 11.02 -20.90 -20.43
C ASN A 413 10.44 -19.84 -19.46
N PRO A 414 9.41 -19.08 -19.88
CA PRO A 414 8.90 -17.96 -19.10
C PRO A 414 8.32 -18.43 -17.75
N ASP A 415 7.69 -19.59 -17.68
CA ASP A 415 7.11 -20.10 -16.43
C ASP A 415 8.19 -20.39 -15.38
N VAL A 416 9.30 -21.01 -15.81
CA VAL A 416 10.44 -21.30 -14.93
C VAL A 416 11.12 -20.01 -14.49
N GLN A 417 11.39 -19.10 -15.41
CA GLN A 417 12.05 -17.84 -15.09
C GLN A 417 11.20 -16.99 -14.13
N LEU A 418 9.90 -16.85 -14.39
CA LEU A 418 8.98 -16.13 -13.51
C LEU A 418 8.91 -16.76 -12.11
N ALA A 419 8.96 -18.08 -12.00
CA ALA A 419 8.97 -18.77 -10.72
C ALA A 419 10.25 -18.50 -9.92
N ILE A 420 11.41 -18.53 -10.56
CA ILE A 420 12.70 -18.25 -9.91
C ILE A 420 12.74 -16.78 -9.45
N LEU A 421 12.32 -15.84 -10.30
CA LEU A 421 12.27 -14.41 -9.94
C LEU A 421 11.29 -14.15 -8.80
N SER A 422 10.09 -14.74 -8.85
CA SER A 422 9.10 -14.61 -7.77
C SER A 422 9.62 -15.19 -6.45
N TRP A 423 10.30 -16.34 -6.51
CA TRP A 423 10.91 -16.99 -5.35
C TRP A 423 11.96 -16.10 -4.65
N VAL A 424 12.77 -15.38 -5.44
CA VAL A 424 13.72 -14.38 -4.93
C VAL A 424 12.97 -13.23 -4.24
N ILE A 425 11.93 -12.67 -4.88
CA ILE A 425 11.18 -11.52 -4.37
C ILE A 425 10.42 -11.86 -3.07
N GLU A 426 9.90 -13.09 -2.97
CA GLU A 426 9.18 -13.62 -1.80
C GLU A 426 10.09 -13.75 -0.56
N GLY A 427 11.42 -13.56 -0.69
CA GLY A 427 12.38 -13.62 0.42
C GLY A 427 12.60 -15.04 0.96
N GLU A 428 12.23 -16.06 0.18
CA GLU A 428 12.50 -17.45 0.56
C GLU A 428 14.01 -17.80 0.50
N GLY A 429 14.79 -16.93 -0.13
CA GLY A 429 16.25 -17.01 -0.31
C GLY A 429 17.10 -16.39 0.80
N ASP A 430 16.53 -15.59 1.71
CA ASP A 430 17.23 -14.90 2.83
C ASP A 430 18.03 -15.86 3.76
N LYS A 431 17.94 -17.16 3.51
CA LYS A 431 18.59 -18.25 4.23
C LYS A 431 19.92 -18.71 3.62
N CYS A 432 20.28 -18.30 2.41
CA CYS A 432 21.51 -18.73 1.73
C CYS A 432 22.16 -17.60 0.90
N GLU A 433 23.21 -16.99 1.45
CA GLU A 433 23.95 -15.89 0.81
C GLU A 433 24.63 -16.33 -0.50
N GLU A 434 25.10 -17.58 -0.60
CA GLU A 434 25.78 -18.07 -1.81
C GLU A 434 24.84 -18.14 -3.03
N LEU A 435 23.60 -18.58 -2.82
CA LEU A 435 22.59 -18.65 -3.87
C LEU A 435 22.17 -17.25 -4.32
N GLU A 436 21.91 -16.34 -3.37
CA GLU A 436 21.59 -14.94 -3.69
C GLU A 436 22.72 -14.27 -4.48
N LYS A 437 23.96 -14.50 -4.06
CA LYS A 437 25.15 -14.01 -4.76
C LYS A 437 25.22 -14.54 -6.19
N ALA A 438 25.02 -15.84 -6.41
CA ALA A 438 25.05 -16.46 -7.73
C ALA A 438 23.92 -15.94 -8.65
N LEU A 439 22.70 -15.81 -8.11
CA LEU A 439 21.55 -15.27 -8.83
C LEU A 439 21.76 -13.79 -9.18
N ARG A 440 22.26 -12.98 -8.26
CA ARG A 440 22.57 -11.55 -8.48
C ARG A 440 23.54 -11.38 -9.65
N LEU A 441 24.65 -12.13 -9.65
CA LEU A 441 25.62 -12.09 -10.73
C LEU A 441 25.00 -12.52 -12.06
N THR A 442 24.20 -13.59 -12.05
CA THR A 442 23.50 -14.08 -13.25
C THR A 442 22.52 -13.03 -13.81
N LEU A 443 21.80 -12.31 -12.96
CA LEU A 443 20.89 -11.23 -13.40
C LEU A 443 21.64 -10.02 -13.95
N LEU A 444 22.77 -9.64 -13.34
CA LEU A 444 23.58 -8.52 -13.83
C LEU A 444 24.20 -8.84 -15.21
N GLU A 445 24.70 -10.05 -15.40
CA GLU A 445 25.29 -10.50 -16.68
C GLU A 445 24.25 -10.52 -17.82
N ASN A 446 23.01 -10.91 -17.54
CA ASN A 446 21.95 -11.02 -18.54
C ASN A 446 21.11 -9.74 -18.71
N LEU A 447 21.34 -8.70 -17.91
CA LEU A 447 20.50 -7.50 -17.93
C LEU A 447 20.44 -6.85 -19.31
N GLN A 448 21.58 -6.76 -20.01
CA GLN A 448 21.62 -6.11 -21.33
C GLN A 448 20.82 -6.88 -22.39
N SER A 449 20.81 -8.22 -22.35
CA SER A 449 20.05 -9.04 -23.32
C SER A 449 18.55 -8.94 -23.06
N VAL A 450 18.14 -9.00 -21.79
CA VAL A 450 16.74 -8.84 -21.37
C VAL A 450 16.19 -7.46 -21.76
N LEU A 451 16.98 -6.41 -21.56
CA LEU A 451 16.63 -5.05 -21.96
C LEU A 451 16.60 -4.84 -23.49
N ARG A 452 17.18 -5.72 -24.30
CA ARG A 452 17.07 -5.65 -25.77
C ARG A 452 15.83 -6.36 -26.30
N ASP A 453 15.43 -7.48 -25.69
CA ASP A 453 14.25 -8.23 -26.16
C ASP A 453 12.95 -7.45 -25.89
N ARG A 454 12.75 -6.90 -24.68
CA ARG A 454 11.59 -6.07 -24.25
C ARG A 454 10.18 -6.57 -24.58
N ARG A 455 10.00 -7.76 -25.17
CA ARG A 455 8.71 -8.26 -25.65
C ARG A 455 7.72 -8.49 -24.51
N ASN A 456 8.20 -8.95 -23.35
CA ASN A 456 7.38 -9.26 -22.19
C ASN A 456 7.63 -8.27 -21.05
N LYS A 457 6.72 -7.29 -20.90
CA LYS A 457 6.80 -6.23 -19.87
C LYS A 457 6.66 -6.77 -18.45
N GLU A 458 5.85 -7.81 -18.22
CA GLU A 458 5.69 -8.44 -16.90
C GLU A 458 6.96 -9.18 -16.48
N PHE A 459 7.61 -9.87 -17.42
CA PHE A 459 8.89 -10.50 -17.17
C PHE A 459 9.96 -9.46 -16.84
N LEU A 460 10.06 -8.38 -17.62
CA LEU A 460 11.03 -7.31 -17.36
C LEU A 460 10.80 -6.66 -15.99
N LYS A 461 9.54 -6.42 -15.60
CA LYS A 461 9.19 -5.89 -14.28
C LYS A 461 9.72 -6.78 -13.16
N LEU A 462 9.38 -8.08 -13.19
CA LEU A 462 9.81 -9.04 -12.17
C LEU A 462 11.34 -9.25 -12.17
N TYR A 463 11.97 -9.15 -13.33
CA TYR A 463 13.42 -9.24 -13.46
C TYR A 463 14.12 -8.09 -12.71
N LEU A 464 13.67 -6.86 -12.96
CA LEU A 464 14.20 -5.66 -12.30
C LEU A 464 13.88 -5.67 -10.79
N GLU A 465 12.69 -6.11 -10.41
CA GLU A 465 12.29 -6.24 -8.99
C GLU A 465 13.16 -7.24 -8.23
N ALA A 466 13.39 -8.43 -8.80
CA ALA A 466 14.28 -9.43 -8.20
C ALA A 466 15.72 -8.93 -8.12
N LEU A 467 16.20 -8.21 -9.14
CA LEU A 467 17.52 -7.58 -9.10
C LEU A 467 17.62 -6.55 -7.97
N MET A 468 16.61 -5.68 -7.82
CA MET A 468 16.59 -4.69 -6.73
C MET A 468 16.53 -5.36 -5.36
N HIS A 469 15.81 -6.48 -5.21
CA HIS A 469 15.77 -7.27 -3.98
C HIS A 469 17.15 -7.79 -3.59
N LEU A 470 17.88 -8.39 -4.54
CA LEU A 470 19.23 -8.94 -4.32
C LEU A 470 20.32 -7.87 -4.12
N CYS A 471 20.01 -6.62 -4.45
CA CYS A 471 20.95 -5.49 -4.40
C CYS A 471 20.74 -4.53 -3.22
N ARG A 472 19.84 -4.84 -2.27
CA ARG A 472 19.46 -3.97 -1.13
C ARG A 472 20.63 -3.41 -0.31
N ASN A 473 21.76 -4.13 -0.20
CA ASN A 473 22.94 -3.71 0.57
C ASN A 473 24.14 -3.39 -0.35
N PRO A 474 24.28 -2.15 -0.87
CA PRO A 474 25.30 -1.81 -1.88
C PRO A 474 26.76 -1.98 -1.43
N SER A 475 27.04 -1.88 -0.12
CA SER A 475 28.39 -2.00 0.43
C SER A 475 28.98 -3.41 0.33
N SER A 476 28.15 -4.46 0.26
CA SER A 476 28.61 -5.86 0.32
C SER A 476 29.02 -6.44 -1.04
N TRP A 477 28.69 -5.79 -2.17
CA TRP A 477 28.82 -6.42 -3.49
C TRP A 477 29.42 -5.54 -4.59
N SER A 478 29.62 -4.25 -4.34
CA SER A 478 30.17 -3.29 -5.32
C SER A 478 31.52 -3.72 -5.91
N GLN A 479 32.39 -4.35 -5.12
CA GLN A 479 33.73 -4.81 -5.56
C GLN A 479 33.67 -5.97 -6.57
N GLU A 480 32.68 -6.85 -6.46
CA GLU A 480 32.57 -8.05 -7.30
C GLU A 480 31.71 -7.83 -8.56
N ALA A 481 30.78 -6.88 -8.50
CA ALA A 481 29.96 -6.49 -9.65
C ALA A 481 30.68 -5.58 -10.65
N SER A 482 31.64 -4.77 -10.18
CA SER A 482 32.46 -3.89 -11.00
C SER A 482 33.10 -4.57 -12.24
N PRO A 483 33.74 -5.75 -12.15
CA PRO A 483 34.31 -6.43 -13.32
C PRO A 483 33.26 -7.02 -14.29
N LYS A 484 32.06 -7.35 -13.82
CA LYS A 484 30.99 -7.97 -14.64
C LYS A 484 30.10 -6.94 -15.36
N LEU A 485 30.03 -5.72 -14.83
CA LEU A 485 29.28 -4.59 -15.40
C LEU A 485 30.13 -3.71 -16.35
N GLN A 486 31.42 -3.99 -16.48
CA GLN A 486 32.36 -3.11 -17.19
C GLN A 486 32.00 -3.01 -18.68
N GLY A 487 31.42 -1.86 -19.07
CA GLY A 487 31.00 -1.53 -20.44
C GLY A 487 29.51 -1.75 -20.75
N SER A 488 28.79 -2.56 -19.97
CA SER A 488 27.35 -2.84 -20.18
C SER A 488 26.43 -1.93 -19.36
N SER A 489 26.89 -1.39 -18.22
CA SER A 489 26.09 -0.55 -17.32
C SER A 489 25.54 0.71 -18.00
N SER A 490 26.39 1.48 -18.69
CA SER A 490 26.00 2.69 -19.42
C SER A 490 24.97 2.37 -20.51
N ALA A 491 25.17 1.29 -21.27
CA ALA A 491 24.20 0.86 -22.28
C ALA A 491 22.85 0.43 -21.68
N CYS A 492 22.86 -0.22 -20.52
CA CYS A 492 21.64 -0.59 -19.79
C CYS A 492 20.89 0.63 -19.27
N VAL A 493 21.60 1.61 -18.71
CA VAL A 493 21.00 2.87 -18.24
C VAL A 493 20.38 3.64 -19.42
N GLU A 494 21.10 3.78 -20.53
CA GLU A 494 20.59 4.40 -21.76
C GLU A 494 19.31 3.74 -22.26
N MET A 495 19.30 2.39 -22.26
CA MET A 495 18.14 1.60 -22.64
C MET A 495 16.95 1.82 -21.71
N LEU A 496 17.16 1.86 -20.39
CA LEU A 496 16.11 2.09 -19.40
C LEU A 496 15.54 3.51 -19.49
N LEU A 497 16.39 4.53 -19.58
CA LEU A 497 15.95 5.92 -19.73
C LEU A 497 15.13 6.10 -21.02
N LEU A 498 15.61 5.55 -22.14
CA LEU A 498 14.90 5.61 -23.41
C LEU A 498 13.51 4.95 -23.30
N MET A 499 13.40 3.81 -22.61
CA MET A 499 12.12 3.11 -22.39
C MET A 499 11.15 3.99 -21.58
N MET A 500 11.62 4.59 -20.48
CA MET A 500 10.79 5.43 -19.62
C MET A 500 10.29 6.70 -20.35
N GLU A 501 11.15 7.29 -21.19
CA GLU A 501 10.85 8.50 -21.96
C GLU A 501 9.89 8.26 -23.13
N THR A 502 10.03 7.14 -23.84
CA THR A 502 9.35 6.92 -25.13
C THR A 502 8.21 5.91 -25.10
N GLU A 503 8.26 4.90 -24.23
CA GLU A 503 7.31 3.78 -24.27
C GLU A 503 6.19 3.90 -23.23
N HIS A 504 6.26 4.89 -22.33
CA HIS A 504 5.33 5.15 -21.22
C HIS A 504 4.81 3.85 -20.54
N PRO A 505 5.72 3.05 -19.93
CA PRO A 505 5.33 1.80 -19.29
C PRO A 505 4.39 2.03 -18.10
N GLY A 506 3.68 0.98 -17.68
CA GLY A 506 2.83 1.04 -16.49
C GLY A 506 3.61 1.42 -15.23
N PRO A 507 2.93 1.96 -14.19
CA PRO A 507 3.59 2.54 -13.01
C PRO A 507 4.53 1.57 -12.29
N ASP A 508 4.18 0.28 -12.22
CA ASP A 508 5.03 -0.73 -11.57
C ASP A 508 6.33 -1.00 -12.32
N LEU A 509 6.30 -1.00 -13.66
CA LEU A 509 7.52 -1.17 -14.45
C LEU A 509 8.37 0.10 -14.43
N LEU A 510 7.75 1.28 -14.45
CA LEU A 510 8.44 2.56 -14.26
C LEU A 510 9.15 2.62 -12.91
N PHE A 511 8.49 2.15 -11.84
CA PHE A 511 9.09 2.04 -10.51
C PHE A 511 10.39 1.25 -10.55
N GLN A 512 10.34 0.02 -11.03
CA GLN A 512 11.49 -0.86 -11.04
C GLN A 512 12.59 -0.34 -11.99
N ALA A 513 12.21 0.24 -13.13
CA ALA A 513 13.14 0.84 -14.07
C ALA A 513 13.87 2.06 -13.48
N LEU A 514 13.17 2.94 -12.77
CA LEU A 514 13.77 4.13 -12.15
C LEU A 514 14.71 3.73 -11.00
N CYS A 515 14.31 2.79 -10.14
CA CYS A 515 15.18 2.28 -9.08
C CYS A 515 16.41 1.54 -9.63
N ALA A 516 16.25 0.68 -10.64
CA ALA A 516 17.37 0.00 -11.30
C ALA A 516 18.31 0.97 -12.00
N THR A 517 17.77 2.02 -12.64
CA THR A 517 18.57 3.10 -13.25
C THR A 517 19.42 3.80 -12.19
N SER A 518 18.82 4.18 -11.06
CA SER A 518 19.55 4.79 -9.94
C SER A 518 20.64 3.87 -9.39
N LEU A 519 20.36 2.58 -9.24
CA LEU A 519 21.36 1.62 -8.78
C LEU A 519 22.56 1.53 -9.72
N LEU A 520 22.31 1.40 -11.03
CA LEU A 520 23.37 1.32 -12.03
C LEU A 520 24.18 2.62 -12.11
N LEU A 521 23.53 3.78 -11.94
CA LEU A 521 24.20 5.07 -11.84
C LEU A 521 25.14 5.13 -10.63
N ALA A 522 24.67 4.70 -9.46
CA ALA A 522 25.49 4.68 -8.24
C ALA A 522 26.73 3.77 -8.35
N LEU A 523 26.69 2.72 -9.18
CA LEU A 523 27.79 1.77 -9.37
C LEU A 523 28.78 2.17 -10.47
N GLY A 524 28.34 2.94 -11.46
CA GLY A 524 29.04 3.12 -12.74
C GLY A 524 29.41 4.56 -13.09
N PHE A 525 29.34 5.48 -12.13
CA PHE A 525 29.45 6.93 -12.34
C PHE A 525 30.84 7.34 -12.88
N GLY A 526 30.95 7.58 -14.18
CA GLY A 526 32.14 8.11 -14.87
C GLY A 526 31.99 9.58 -15.28
N ASP A 527 33.09 10.24 -15.62
CA ASP A 527 33.10 11.68 -15.97
C ASP A 527 32.34 12.02 -17.27
N LYS A 528 31.98 11.00 -18.08
CA LYS A 528 31.26 11.15 -19.36
C LYS A 528 29.73 11.06 -19.24
N ASP A 529 29.19 10.82 -18.05
CA ASP A 529 27.78 10.48 -17.84
C ASP A 529 26.85 11.69 -17.64
N SER A 530 27.32 12.90 -17.91
CA SER A 530 26.54 14.15 -17.81
C SER A 530 25.13 14.07 -18.41
N PRO A 531 24.93 13.68 -19.70
CA PRO A 531 23.58 13.68 -20.30
C PRO A 531 22.64 12.64 -19.66
N VAL A 532 23.20 11.55 -19.15
CA VAL A 532 22.46 10.47 -18.49
C VAL A 532 21.89 10.97 -17.16
N VAL A 533 22.70 11.69 -16.38
CA VAL A 533 22.26 12.29 -15.10
C VAL A 533 21.12 13.28 -15.33
N TRP A 534 21.22 14.14 -16.34
CA TRP A 534 20.15 15.11 -16.65
C TRP A 534 18.83 14.46 -17.01
N ARG A 535 18.87 13.39 -17.83
CA ARG A 535 17.69 12.60 -18.19
C ARG A 535 17.10 11.90 -16.97
N TRP A 536 17.95 11.30 -16.13
CA TRP A 536 17.52 10.69 -14.88
C TRP A 536 16.82 11.70 -13.95
N VAL A 537 17.38 12.89 -13.74
CA VAL A 537 16.75 13.95 -12.93
C VAL A 537 15.40 14.39 -13.52
N ALA A 538 15.28 14.48 -14.85
CA ALA A 538 14.02 14.83 -15.49
C ALA A 538 12.92 13.76 -15.27
N VAL A 539 13.27 12.48 -15.35
CA VAL A 539 12.36 11.37 -15.03
C VAL A 539 11.99 11.39 -13.54
N LEU A 540 12.96 11.64 -12.67
CA LEU A 540 12.78 11.72 -11.22
C LEU A 540 11.77 12.80 -10.83
N GLU A 541 11.88 14.00 -11.40
CA GLU A 541 10.93 15.10 -11.17
C GLU A 541 9.53 14.82 -11.72
N ALA A 542 9.43 14.12 -12.85
CA ALA A 542 8.11 13.73 -13.38
C ALA A 542 7.42 12.74 -12.42
N CYS A 543 8.18 11.80 -11.85
CA CYS A 543 7.69 10.82 -10.90
C CYS A 543 7.32 11.41 -9.54
N SER A 544 7.93 12.52 -9.11
CA SER A 544 7.69 13.14 -7.79
C SER A 544 6.51 14.12 -7.72
N ARG A 545 5.83 14.38 -8.85
CA ARG A 545 4.66 15.27 -8.87
C ARG A 545 3.52 14.66 -8.04
N SER A 546 2.75 15.50 -7.34
CA SER A 546 1.59 15.06 -6.55
C SER A 546 0.51 14.34 -7.37
N LEU A 547 0.39 14.68 -8.66
CA LEU A 547 -0.55 14.02 -9.59
C LEU A 547 -0.05 12.64 -10.10
N SER A 548 1.22 12.32 -9.88
CA SER A 548 1.77 11.01 -10.26
C SER A 548 1.28 9.94 -9.28
N ALA A 549 1.16 8.69 -9.74
CA ALA A 549 0.75 7.58 -8.90
C ALA A 549 1.69 7.44 -7.68
N GLU A 550 1.13 7.07 -6.52
CA GLU A 550 1.87 6.86 -5.26
C GLU A 550 3.14 6.03 -5.46
N VAL A 551 3.02 4.92 -6.19
CA VAL A 551 4.14 4.03 -6.51
C VAL A 551 5.30 4.80 -7.16
N LEU A 552 5.02 5.71 -8.11
CA LEU A 552 6.06 6.51 -8.77
C LEU A 552 6.75 7.50 -7.82
N ARG A 553 5.98 8.11 -6.91
CA ARG A 553 6.53 9.02 -5.89
C ARG A 553 7.43 8.26 -4.92
N LEU A 554 7.04 7.04 -4.53
CA LEU A 554 7.87 6.13 -3.74
C LEU A 554 9.15 5.72 -4.49
N ALA A 555 9.06 5.43 -5.79
CA ALA A 555 10.23 5.12 -6.63
C ALA A 555 11.20 6.30 -6.66
N ALA A 556 10.70 7.53 -6.81
CA ALA A 556 11.52 8.73 -6.79
C ALA A 556 12.25 8.88 -5.45
N ALA A 557 11.58 8.63 -4.32
CA ALA A 557 12.20 8.69 -2.99
C ALA A 557 13.32 7.65 -2.83
N ARG A 558 13.10 6.39 -3.23
CA ARG A 558 14.14 5.34 -3.20
C ARG A 558 15.31 5.64 -4.13
N SER A 559 15.02 6.19 -5.30
CA SER A 559 16.02 6.61 -6.28
C SER A 559 16.89 7.76 -5.79
N LEU A 560 16.33 8.71 -5.05
CA LEU A 560 17.08 9.77 -4.36
C LEU A 560 18.07 9.18 -3.35
N GLN A 561 17.62 8.25 -2.50
CA GLN A 561 18.48 7.61 -1.51
C GLN A 561 19.61 6.82 -2.17
N THR A 562 19.33 6.17 -3.31
CA THR A 562 20.30 5.30 -4.00
C THR A 562 21.36 6.08 -4.78
N ALA A 563 20.97 7.10 -5.55
CA ALA A 563 21.88 7.81 -6.48
C ALA A 563 21.98 9.32 -6.22
N GLY A 564 21.01 9.93 -5.53
CA GLY A 564 20.97 11.37 -5.30
C GLY A 564 22.17 11.88 -4.50
N MET A 565 22.64 11.11 -3.51
CA MET A 565 23.82 11.48 -2.73
C MET A 565 25.10 11.49 -3.58
N GLU A 566 25.25 10.56 -4.54
CA GLU A 566 26.43 10.56 -5.43
C GLU A 566 26.42 11.77 -6.37
N VAL A 567 25.25 12.18 -6.87
CA VAL A 567 25.09 13.43 -7.64
C VAL A 567 25.50 14.63 -6.79
N LEU A 568 25.04 14.70 -5.54
CA LEU A 568 25.39 15.77 -4.61
C LEU A 568 26.89 15.80 -4.33
N ARG A 569 27.47 14.66 -3.93
CA ARG A 569 28.89 14.54 -3.59
C ARG A 569 29.82 15.06 -4.69
N ARG A 570 29.48 14.83 -5.96
CA ARG A 570 30.27 15.32 -7.11
C ARG A 570 30.09 16.81 -7.40
N SER A 571 28.96 17.39 -6.96
CA SER A 571 28.68 18.82 -7.08
C SER A 571 29.27 19.66 -5.94
N LEU A 572 29.47 19.06 -4.76
CA LEU A 572 30.06 19.71 -3.58
C LEU A 572 31.53 20.09 -3.83
N GLY A 573 31.97 21.23 -3.28
CA GLY A 573 33.37 21.68 -3.34
C GLY A 573 33.89 22.06 -4.74
N ALA A 574 33.00 22.35 -5.70
CA ALA A 574 33.32 22.74 -7.08
C ALA A 574 34.09 21.70 -7.92
N ALA A 575 34.04 20.41 -7.56
CA ALA A 575 34.67 19.36 -8.36
C ALA A 575 34.08 19.29 -9.78
N HIS A 576 32.75 19.43 -9.91
CA HIS A 576 32.05 19.47 -11.19
C HIS A 576 30.95 20.55 -11.19
N PRO A 577 31.28 21.83 -11.47
CA PRO A 577 30.34 22.95 -11.40
C PRO A 577 29.10 22.81 -12.29
N TRP A 578 29.22 22.08 -13.41
CA TRP A 578 28.11 21.82 -14.34
C TRP A 578 27.05 20.87 -13.78
N LEU A 579 27.32 20.13 -12.69
CA LEU A 579 26.33 19.28 -12.00
C LEU A 579 25.48 20.04 -10.98
N VAL A 580 25.85 21.27 -10.63
CA VAL A 580 25.14 22.04 -9.59
C VAL A 580 23.64 22.20 -9.86
N PRO A 581 23.17 22.53 -11.09
CA PRO A 581 21.73 22.64 -11.30
C PRO A 581 21.01 21.28 -11.27
N ALA A 582 21.70 20.17 -11.55
CA ALA A 582 21.13 18.83 -11.34
C ALA A 582 21.01 18.51 -9.84
N ALA A 583 22.01 18.88 -9.03
CA ALA A 583 21.98 18.74 -7.58
C ALA A 583 20.85 19.56 -6.93
N LEU A 584 20.65 20.81 -7.36
CA LEU A 584 19.53 21.65 -6.91
C LEU A 584 18.18 20.96 -7.18
N ARG A 585 17.98 20.45 -8.40
CA ARG A 585 16.76 19.71 -8.78
C ARG A 585 16.55 18.45 -7.92
N VAL A 586 17.61 17.68 -7.65
CA VAL A 586 17.58 16.51 -6.75
C VAL A 586 17.15 16.90 -5.33
N ILE A 587 17.71 17.97 -4.76
CA ILE A 587 17.31 18.50 -3.44
C ILE A 587 15.84 18.90 -3.44
N ASN A 588 15.38 19.55 -4.51
CA ASN A 588 13.98 19.97 -4.63
C ASN A 588 13.02 18.79 -4.65
N VAL A 589 13.34 17.72 -5.39
CA VAL A 589 12.57 16.48 -5.35
C VAL A 589 12.50 15.96 -3.91
N GLY A 590 13.61 15.96 -3.18
CA GLY A 590 13.64 15.58 -1.76
C GLY A 590 12.70 16.41 -0.88
N ILE A 591 12.75 17.74 -1.01
CA ILE A 591 11.88 18.68 -0.28
C ILE A 591 10.39 18.43 -0.59
N HIS A 592 10.04 18.17 -1.85
CA HIS A 592 8.66 17.86 -2.24
C HIS A 592 8.19 16.53 -1.63
N LEU A 593 8.99 15.47 -1.72
CA LEU A 593 8.62 14.14 -1.24
C LEU A 593 8.57 14.02 0.30
N LEU A 594 9.33 14.86 1.02
CA LEU A 594 9.22 14.97 2.49
C LEU A 594 7.86 15.51 2.96
N GLN A 595 7.09 16.10 2.04
CA GLN A 595 5.75 16.64 2.28
C GLN A 595 4.65 15.78 1.63
N ASP A 596 4.97 14.59 1.14
CA ASP A 596 4.00 13.69 0.50
C ASP A 596 2.88 13.28 1.47
N GLU A 597 1.70 12.96 0.95
CA GLU A 597 0.59 12.45 1.76
C GLU A 597 0.86 11.06 2.34
N GLU A 598 1.61 10.24 1.59
CA GLU A 598 1.90 8.88 1.98
C GLU A 598 3.11 8.79 2.92
N GLN A 599 2.91 8.07 4.03
CA GLN A 599 3.93 7.96 5.07
C GLN A 599 5.18 7.23 4.58
N GLU A 600 5.02 6.20 3.73
CA GLU A 600 6.14 5.43 3.19
C GLU A 600 7.04 6.31 2.29
N VAL A 601 6.45 7.16 1.45
CA VAL A 601 7.18 8.09 0.59
C VAL A 601 8.03 9.06 1.43
N ARG A 602 7.42 9.65 2.47
CA ARG A 602 8.15 10.56 3.39
C ARG A 602 9.28 9.84 4.13
N HIS A 603 9.08 8.58 4.51
CA HIS A 603 10.09 7.79 5.20
C HIS A 603 11.32 7.55 4.32
N GLU A 604 11.12 7.13 3.07
CA GLU A 604 12.22 6.91 2.11
C GLU A 604 12.94 8.23 1.76
N ALA A 605 12.19 9.33 1.58
CA ALA A 605 12.77 10.65 1.33
C ALA A 605 13.60 11.17 2.52
N ALA A 606 13.20 10.87 3.75
CA ALA A 606 13.99 11.17 4.95
C ALA A 606 15.29 10.37 5.01
N GLY A 607 15.32 9.16 4.43
CA GLY A 607 16.54 8.39 4.23
C GLY A 607 17.56 9.12 3.35
N PHE A 608 17.12 9.80 2.29
CA PHE A 608 17.99 10.66 1.49
C PHE A 608 18.50 11.87 2.29
N ALA A 609 17.63 12.59 3.01
CA ALA A 609 18.04 13.74 3.82
C ALA A 609 19.09 13.37 4.89
N SER A 610 18.94 12.21 5.53
CA SER A 610 19.92 11.66 6.47
C SER A 610 21.30 11.46 5.84
N LEU A 611 21.37 10.84 4.66
CA LEU A 611 22.64 10.60 3.95
C LEU A 611 23.37 11.92 3.63
N VAL A 612 22.60 12.96 3.33
CA VAL A 612 23.12 14.30 3.04
C VAL A 612 23.69 14.96 4.29
N GLU A 613 22.98 14.94 5.41
CA GLU A 613 23.45 15.53 6.68
C GLU A 613 24.74 14.87 7.19
N HIS A 614 24.84 13.54 7.12
CA HIS A 614 26.03 12.81 7.57
C HIS A 614 27.28 13.10 6.72
N SER A 615 27.11 13.30 5.41
CA SER A 615 28.22 13.51 4.49
C SER A 615 28.85 14.90 4.59
N VAL A 616 28.10 15.89 5.09
CA VAL A 616 28.59 17.27 5.31
C VAL A 616 29.32 17.39 6.66
N GLY A 617 29.09 16.44 7.60
CA GLY A 617 29.62 16.47 8.96
C GLY A 617 30.96 15.75 9.22
N GLU A 618 31.15 14.51 8.74
CA GLU A 618 32.42 13.76 8.92
C GLU A 618 32.64 12.68 7.84
N PRO A 619 33.86 12.54 7.27
CA PRO A 619 34.18 11.48 6.31
C PRO A 619 34.48 10.16 7.06
N GLY A 620 33.46 9.37 7.40
CA GLY A 620 33.72 8.05 8.00
C GLY A 620 32.54 7.16 8.42
N GLY A 621 31.31 7.68 8.55
CA GLY A 621 30.16 6.89 9.01
C GLY A 621 29.18 6.55 7.90
N GLY A 622 29.33 5.40 7.23
CA GLY A 622 28.45 4.96 6.13
C GLY A 622 27.08 4.41 6.56
N GLY A 623 26.43 5.03 7.55
CA GLY A 623 25.12 4.61 8.07
C GLY A 623 24.05 5.69 7.92
N CYS A 624 22.89 5.33 7.40
CA CYS A 624 21.69 6.17 7.41
C CYS A 624 21.08 6.13 8.83
N VAL A 625 21.18 7.22 9.60
CA VAL A 625 20.37 7.38 10.82
C VAL A 625 19.04 7.98 10.40
N LEU A 626 17.95 7.22 10.52
CA LEU A 626 16.62 7.68 10.11
C LEU A 626 16.22 8.97 10.86
N VAL A 627 16.21 10.08 10.12
CA VAL A 627 15.80 11.39 10.62
C VAL A 627 14.28 11.53 10.49
N GLN A 628 13.64 12.26 11.41
CA GLN A 628 12.23 12.62 11.26
C GLN A 628 12.06 13.54 10.03
N GLY A 629 11.04 13.32 9.19
CA GLY A 629 10.85 14.06 7.93
C GLY A 629 10.94 15.60 8.05
N ASN A 630 10.43 16.19 9.13
CA ASN A 630 10.51 17.64 9.35
C ASN A 630 11.94 18.12 9.65
N VAL A 631 12.74 17.31 10.34
CA VAL A 631 14.16 17.61 10.60
C VAL A 631 14.94 17.48 9.30
N GLY A 632 14.71 16.41 8.52
CA GLY A 632 15.33 16.24 7.21
C GLY A 632 14.96 17.36 6.23
N LEU A 633 13.73 17.87 6.28
CA LEU A 633 13.30 19.03 5.50
C LEU A 633 14.13 20.27 5.85
N LEU A 634 14.28 20.57 7.14
CA LEU A 634 15.10 21.70 7.59
C LEU A 634 16.58 21.52 7.22
N GLY A 635 17.11 20.30 7.32
CA GLY A 635 18.49 19.98 6.90
C GLY A 635 18.72 20.25 5.41
N LEU A 636 17.81 19.79 4.53
CA LEU A 636 17.89 20.07 3.09
C LEU A 636 17.75 21.57 2.78
N LEU A 637 16.87 22.29 3.49
CA LEU A 637 16.72 23.74 3.33
C LEU A 637 17.98 24.50 3.78
N GLN A 638 18.64 24.05 4.85
CA GLN A 638 19.87 24.66 5.35
C GLN A 638 21.08 24.40 4.45
N LEU A 639 21.12 23.26 3.76
CA LEU A 639 22.18 22.93 2.81
C LEU A 639 22.26 23.93 1.65
N LEU A 640 21.10 24.40 1.17
CA LEU A 640 21.01 25.26 -0.02
C LEU A 640 21.77 26.60 0.15
N PRO A 641 21.53 27.41 1.21
CA PRO A 641 22.34 28.61 1.47
C PRO A 641 23.80 28.31 1.81
N TRP A 642 24.08 27.15 2.41
CA TRP A 642 25.43 26.80 2.89
C TRP A 642 26.37 26.39 1.77
N GLU A 643 25.98 25.43 0.92
CA GLU A 643 26.83 24.88 -0.16
C GLU A 643 26.57 25.53 -1.52
N PHE A 644 25.33 25.95 -1.78
CA PHE A 644 24.90 26.41 -3.11
C PHE A 644 24.52 27.89 -3.14
N GLY A 645 24.77 28.64 -2.06
CA GLY A 645 24.34 30.03 -1.92
C GLY A 645 24.91 31.01 -2.95
N HIS A 646 25.98 30.65 -3.67
CA HIS A 646 26.58 31.49 -4.72
C HIS A 646 26.02 31.21 -6.13
N HIS A 647 25.27 30.13 -6.32
CA HIS A 647 24.75 29.73 -7.62
C HIS A 647 23.46 30.49 -7.98
N PRO A 648 23.29 31.00 -9.22
CA PRO A 648 22.14 31.83 -9.59
C PRO A 648 20.78 31.14 -9.44
N ASP A 649 20.75 29.82 -9.66
CA ASP A 649 19.50 29.05 -9.65
C ASP A 649 19.02 28.72 -8.22
N THR A 650 19.86 28.88 -7.20
CA THR A 650 19.53 28.51 -5.81
C THR A 650 18.35 29.29 -5.26
N PHE A 651 18.27 30.59 -5.57
CA PHE A 651 17.16 31.44 -5.15
C PHE A 651 15.84 30.99 -5.81
N GLY A 652 15.84 30.77 -7.13
CA GLY A 652 14.68 30.25 -7.85
C GLY A 652 14.24 28.85 -7.38
N SER A 653 15.22 28.00 -7.04
CA SER A 653 15.02 26.65 -6.51
C SER A 653 14.28 26.61 -5.17
N LEU A 654 14.43 27.63 -4.32
CA LEU A 654 13.64 27.76 -3.08
C LEU A 654 12.27 28.38 -3.34
N LEU A 655 12.19 29.36 -4.25
CA LEU A 655 10.96 30.07 -4.56
C LEU A 655 9.85 29.18 -5.14
N GLN A 656 10.18 28.13 -5.89
CA GLN A 656 9.17 27.19 -6.41
C GLN A 656 8.36 26.47 -5.31
N HIS A 657 8.88 26.41 -4.08
CA HIS A 657 8.18 25.83 -2.94
C HIS A 657 7.20 26.82 -2.29
N LEU A 658 7.16 28.09 -2.73
CA LEU A 658 6.15 29.07 -2.35
C LEU A 658 4.98 29.06 -3.34
N PRO A 659 3.82 28.47 -3.01
CA PRO A 659 2.74 28.31 -3.98
C PRO A 659 2.16 29.64 -4.44
N VAL A 660 1.76 29.71 -5.71
CA VAL A 660 1.01 30.85 -6.25
C VAL A 660 -0.48 30.53 -6.10
N LEU A 661 -1.16 31.19 -5.15
CA LEU A 661 -2.57 30.98 -4.89
C LEU A 661 -3.37 32.21 -5.35
N ASP A 662 -4.38 31.98 -6.20
CA ASP A 662 -5.28 33.04 -6.66
C ASP A 662 -6.33 33.35 -5.59
N LEU A 663 -6.02 34.34 -4.76
CA LEU A 663 -6.89 34.79 -3.69
C LEU A 663 -8.27 35.25 -4.18
N ARG A 664 -8.35 35.89 -5.36
CA ARG A 664 -9.61 36.46 -5.88
C ARG A 664 -10.57 35.35 -6.27
N SER A 665 -10.10 34.38 -7.05
CA SER A 665 -10.88 33.20 -7.44
C SER A 665 -11.40 32.42 -6.22
N ILE A 666 -10.58 32.25 -5.18
CA ILE A 666 -10.99 31.58 -3.93
C ILE A 666 -12.13 32.34 -3.24
N VAL A 667 -12.06 33.67 -3.17
CA VAL A 667 -13.10 34.50 -2.54
C VAL A 667 -14.38 34.49 -3.37
N GLU A 668 -14.28 34.60 -4.70
CA GLU A 668 -15.43 34.53 -5.63
C GLU A 668 -16.18 33.18 -5.49
N GLU A 669 -15.45 32.06 -5.34
CA GLU A 669 -16.06 30.75 -5.09
C GLU A 669 -16.83 30.71 -3.76
N LEU A 670 -16.31 31.33 -2.70
CA LEU A 670 -16.94 31.38 -1.38
C LEU A 670 -18.24 32.22 -1.41
N GLU A 671 -18.22 33.33 -2.15
CA GLU A 671 -19.36 34.23 -2.31
C GLU A 671 -20.48 33.63 -3.18
N ALA A 672 -20.12 32.89 -4.23
CA ALA A 672 -21.07 32.35 -5.22
C ALA A 672 -22.11 31.37 -4.63
N ASN A 673 -21.99 30.98 -3.36
CA ASN A 673 -22.95 30.14 -2.62
C ASN A 673 -23.28 28.80 -3.31
N LYS A 674 -22.47 28.38 -4.29
CA LYS A 674 -22.59 27.09 -4.94
C LYS A 674 -22.22 26.04 -3.90
N ALA A 675 -23.13 25.11 -3.63
CA ALA A 675 -22.76 23.89 -2.92
C ALA A 675 -21.57 23.30 -3.70
N PRO A 676 -20.41 23.06 -3.06
CA PRO A 676 -19.32 22.40 -3.76
C PRO A 676 -19.89 21.12 -4.35
N SER A 677 -19.64 20.90 -5.65
CA SER A 677 -19.96 19.61 -6.24
C SER A 677 -19.35 18.55 -5.33
N LEU A 678 -20.15 17.56 -4.94
CA LEU A 678 -19.68 16.42 -4.13
C LEU A 678 -18.56 15.61 -4.84
N TYR A 679 -18.24 16.01 -6.07
CA TYR A 679 -17.24 15.46 -6.98
C TYR A 679 -16.13 16.48 -7.31
N LYS A 680 -15.98 17.58 -6.56
CA LYS A 680 -14.77 18.42 -6.69
C LYS A 680 -13.62 17.53 -6.22
N GLU A 681 -12.63 17.35 -7.10
CA GLU A 681 -11.42 16.58 -6.82
C GLU A 681 -10.80 17.09 -5.52
N ASP A 682 -10.52 16.19 -4.58
CA ASP A 682 -9.82 16.53 -3.35
C ASP A 682 -8.44 17.10 -3.70
N GLU A 683 -7.87 17.95 -2.84
CA GLU A 683 -6.52 18.46 -3.08
C GLU A 683 -5.54 17.27 -3.20
N PRO A 684 -4.67 17.25 -4.22
CA PRO A 684 -3.87 16.06 -4.56
C PRO A 684 -2.77 15.72 -3.53
N ASN A 685 -2.64 16.50 -2.46
CA ASN A 685 -1.79 16.21 -1.32
C ASN A 685 -2.33 16.95 -0.09
N VAL A 686 -3.16 16.28 0.70
CA VAL A 686 -3.80 16.87 1.89
C VAL A 686 -2.81 17.06 3.05
N PHE A 687 -1.65 16.37 3.00
CA PHE A 687 -0.61 16.45 4.04
C PHE A 687 0.31 17.65 3.85
N ALA A 688 0.48 18.14 2.62
CA ALA A 688 1.21 19.36 2.38
C ALA A 688 0.52 20.52 3.11
N GLU A 689 1.29 21.25 3.92
CA GLU A 689 0.82 22.46 4.61
C GLU A 689 1.51 23.70 4.00
N PRO A 690 1.05 24.19 2.81
CA PRO A 690 1.58 25.37 2.14
C PRO A 690 1.87 26.58 3.03
N ALA A 691 0.98 26.85 3.99
CA ALA A 691 1.12 27.95 4.92
C ALA A 691 2.33 27.78 5.85
N VAL A 692 2.54 26.57 6.37
CA VAL A 692 3.63 26.23 7.28
C VAL A 692 4.95 26.18 6.53
N LEU A 693 4.99 25.52 5.37
CA LEU A 693 6.18 25.49 4.53
C LEU A 693 6.62 26.91 4.14
N ALA A 694 5.70 27.78 3.72
CA ALA A 694 6.02 29.16 3.37
C ALA A 694 6.66 29.92 4.55
N GLN A 695 6.17 29.73 5.77
CA GLN A 695 6.76 30.32 6.97
C GLN A 695 8.16 29.75 7.26
N GLN A 696 8.35 28.44 7.09
CA GLN A 696 9.65 27.78 7.27
C GLN A 696 10.69 28.18 6.21
N LEU A 697 10.27 28.45 4.98
CA LEU A 697 11.15 28.88 3.88
C LEU A 697 11.69 30.30 4.05
N LEU A 698 10.91 31.20 4.67
CA LEU A 698 11.21 32.62 4.73
C LEU A 698 12.60 32.93 5.30
N PRO A 699 13.06 32.38 6.45
CA PRO A 699 14.39 32.68 6.99
C PRO A 699 15.53 32.33 6.03
N PHE A 700 15.42 31.21 5.30
CA PHE A 700 16.46 30.77 4.36
C PHE A 700 16.51 31.68 3.11
N LEU A 701 15.35 32.13 2.63
CA LEU A 701 15.26 33.08 1.53
C LEU A 701 15.84 34.46 1.90
N LEU A 702 15.59 34.93 3.13
CA LEU A 702 16.19 36.16 3.65
C LEU A 702 17.71 36.02 3.78
N GLN A 703 18.18 34.91 4.36
CA GLN A 703 19.60 34.62 4.52
C GLN A 703 20.36 34.61 3.18
N LEU A 704 19.75 34.09 2.11
CA LEU A 704 20.35 34.16 0.78
C LEU A 704 20.51 35.60 0.32
N LEU A 705 19.47 36.43 0.44
CA LEU A 705 19.53 37.83 0.00
C LEU A 705 20.59 38.65 0.77
N GLU A 706 20.76 38.41 2.07
CA GLU A 706 21.74 39.13 2.90
C GLU A 706 23.21 38.78 2.57
N LYS A 707 23.47 37.58 2.03
CA LYS A 707 24.82 37.06 1.77
C LYS A 707 25.30 37.26 0.32
N VAL A 708 24.52 37.96 -0.50
CA VAL A 708 24.71 38.04 -1.95
C VAL A 708 25.51 39.30 -2.33
N PRO A 709 26.70 39.16 -2.95
CA PRO A 709 27.44 40.30 -3.46
C PRO A 709 26.68 41.03 -4.58
N ASP A 710 26.78 42.37 -4.62
CA ASP A 710 26.08 43.27 -5.56
C ASP A 710 26.25 42.91 -7.05
N ALA A 711 27.34 42.22 -7.42
CA ALA A 711 27.67 41.82 -8.79
C ALA A 711 27.46 40.32 -9.09
N SER A 712 26.84 39.58 -8.17
CA SER A 712 26.66 38.13 -8.35
C SER A 712 25.45 37.81 -9.25
N PRO A 713 25.46 36.66 -9.95
CA PRO A 713 24.34 36.27 -10.81
C PRO A 713 23.08 35.91 -10.00
N LEU A 714 23.21 35.59 -8.70
CA LEU A 714 22.09 35.44 -7.78
C LEU A 714 21.41 36.79 -7.50
N HIS A 715 22.19 37.88 -7.32
CA HIS A 715 21.67 39.24 -7.18
C HIS A 715 20.76 39.62 -8.36
N ALA A 716 21.21 39.33 -9.58
CA ALA A 716 20.41 39.58 -10.79
C ALA A 716 19.11 38.74 -10.82
N SER A 717 19.18 37.45 -10.45
CA SER A 717 18.02 36.57 -10.35
C SER A 717 16.97 37.08 -9.35
N ALA A 718 17.42 37.53 -8.18
CA ALA A 718 16.56 38.10 -7.14
C ALA A 718 15.89 39.42 -7.58
N LEU A 719 16.63 40.28 -8.29
CA LEU A 719 16.08 41.52 -8.85
C LEU A 719 14.99 41.24 -9.89
N CYS A 720 15.23 40.33 -10.83
CA CYS A 720 14.23 39.93 -11.84
C CYS A 720 12.96 39.35 -11.19
N TRP A 721 13.11 38.54 -10.13
CA TRP A 721 11.97 38.02 -9.38
C TRP A 721 11.17 39.14 -8.70
N LEU A 722 11.86 40.11 -8.11
CA LEU A 722 11.25 41.24 -7.42
C LEU A 722 10.45 42.12 -8.39
N GLU A 723 11.00 42.42 -9.56
CA GLU A 723 10.32 43.17 -10.64
C GLU A 723 9.06 42.43 -11.12
N ALA A 724 9.14 41.12 -11.30
CA ALA A 724 8.03 40.31 -11.79
C ALA A 724 6.91 40.10 -10.74
N THR A 725 7.27 39.92 -9.47
CA THR A 725 6.34 39.45 -8.41
C THR A 725 5.83 40.59 -7.53
N GLY A 726 6.65 41.61 -7.28
CA GLY A 726 6.36 42.71 -6.36
C GLY A 726 5.02 43.42 -6.61
N PRO A 727 4.71 43.87 -7.85
CA PRO A 727 3.44 44.54 -8.15
C PRO A 727 2.21 43.67 -7.87
N GLY A 728 2.31 42.35 -8.09
CA GLY A 728 1.22 41.40 -7.82
C GLY A 728 0.92 41.29 -6.33
N VAL A 729 1.96 41.17 -5.50
CA VAL A 729 1.83 41.06 -4.04
C VAL A 729 1.19 42.31 -3.44
N LEU A 730 1.61 43.50 -3.89
CA LEU A 730 1.02 44.77 -3.43
C LEU A 730 -0.47 44.88 -3.78
N ARG A 731 -0.84 44.46 -5.00
CA ARG A 731 -2.25 44.44 -5.44
C ARG A 731 -3.10 43.48 -4.59
N ASP A 732 -2.57 42.32 -4.23
CA ASP A 732 -3.30 41.33 -3.43
C ASP A 732 -3.41 41.75 -1.95
N LEU A 733 -2.40 42.43 -1.39
CA LEU A 733 -2.49 43.06 -0.06
C LEU A 733 -3.59 44.13 -0.01
N ARG A 734 -3.64 45.02 -1.01
CA ARG A 734 -4.68 46.05 -1.10
C ARG A 734 -6.07 45.43 -1.24
N TYR A 735 -6.21 44.39 -2.06
CA TYR A 735 -7.45 43.63 -2.18
C TYR A 735 -7.89 42.99 -0.83
N CYS A 736 -6.96 42.39 -0.09
CA CYS A 736 -7.23 41.88 1.26
C CYS A 736 -7.73 42.98 2.21
N LYS A 737 -7.05 44.13 2.24
CA LYS A 737 -7.42 45.27 3.08
C LYS A 737 -8.85 45.73 2.79
N ASP A 738 -9.20 45.88 1.51
CA ASP A 738 -10.53 46.31 1.09
C ASP A 738 -11.59 45.26 1.44
N LEU A 739 -11.30 43.97 1.26
CA LEU A 739 -12.24 42.88 1.53
C LEU A 739 -12.59 42.77 3.02
N TRP A 740 -11.58 42.79 3.90
CA TRP A 740 -11.76 42.54 5.34
C TRP A 740 -12.09 43.79 6.16
N SER A 741 -12.03 44.97 5.53
CA SER A 741 -12.54 46.23 6.12
C SER A 741 -14.04 46.44 5.87
N GLN A 742 -14.66 45.69 4.94
CA GLN A 742 -16.08 45.80 4.61
C GLN A 742 -16.96 44.89 5.50
N GLY A 743 -18.12 45.39 5.93
CA GLY A 743 -19.10 44.60 6.71
C GLY A 743 -19.81 43.46 5.95
N ALA A 744 -19.55 43.31 4.65
CA ALA A 744 -20.19 42.30 3.78
C ALA A 744 -19.74 40.85 4.06
N VAL A 745 -18.57 40.69 4.68
CA VAL A 745 -17.97 39.40 5.08
C VAL A 745 -18.88 38.58 6.00
N ALA A 746 -19.75 39.22 6.79
CA ALA A 746 -20.65 38.56 7.73
C ALA A 746 -21.52 37.47 7.09
N ARG A 747 -21.85 37.58 5.80
CA ARG A 747 -22.71 36.63 5.06
C ARG A 747 -22.04 35.28 4.78
N TRP A 748 -20.72 35.25 4.67
CA TRP A 748 -19.94 34.05 4.35
C TRP A 748 -18.79 33.80 5.33
N TRP A 749 -18.74 34.53 6.45
CA TRP A 749 -17.70 34.44 7.47
C TRP A 749 -17.45 33.01 7.99
N MET A 750 -18.50 32.27 8.33
CA MET A 750 -18.36 30.87 8.74
C MET A 750 -17.77 29.98 7.65
N LYS A 751 -18.01 30.30 6.37
CA LYS A 751 -17.40 29.59 5.24
C LYS A 751 -15.92 29.96 5.08
N ALA A 752 -15.58 31.23 5.27
CA ALA A 752 -14.21 31.71 5.25
C ALA A 752 -13.36 31.00 6.31
N LEU A 753 -13.86 30.93 7.55
CA LEU A 753 -13.21 30.22 8.65
C LEU A 753 -13.07 28.72 8.39
N GLY A 754 -14.03 28.11 7.69
CA GLY A 754 -13.99 26.71 7.29
C GLY A 754 -13.11 26.43 6.05
N CYS A 755 -12.68 27.45 5.30
CA CYS A 755 -11.97 27.28 4.05
C CYS A 755 -10.46 27.14 4.27
N ALA A 756 -9.90 25.95 4.01
CA ALA A 756 -8.46 25.71 4.10
C ALA A 756 -7.67 26.49 3.03
N LYS A 757 -8.16 26.50 1.77
CA LYS A 757 -7.56 27.22 0.64
C LYS A 757 -7.35 28.70 0.90
N LEU A 758 -8.36 29.36 1.47
CA LEU A 758 -8.28 30.79 1.80
C LEU A 758 -7.20 31.05 2.87
N ARG A 759 -7.15 30.22 3.92
CA ARG A 759 -6.14 30.34 4.98
C ARG A 759 -4.72 30.15 4.44
N ALA A 760 -4.52 29.17 3.57
CA ALA A 760 -3.24 28.96 2.89
C ALA A 760 -2.84 30.17 2.01
N ALA A 761 -3.77 30.68 1.20
CA ALA A 761 -3.52 31.84 0.32
C ALA A 761 -3.11 33.09 1.10
N LEU A 762 -3.81 33.37 2.19
CA LEU A 762 -3.51 34.52 3.05
C LEU A 762 -2.15 34.39 3.74
N ALA A 763 -1.82 33.21 4.28
CA ALA A 763 -0.52 32.98 4.92
C ALA A 763 0.65 33.14 3.94
N VAL A 764 0.52 32.58 2.74
CA VAL A 764 1.55 32.68 1.68
C VAL A 764 1.70 34.12 1.18
N LEU A 765 0.60 34.87 1.05
CA LEU A 765 0.64 36.30 0.70
C LEU A 765 1.45 37.11 1.72
N LEU A 766 1.24 36.88 3.02
CA LEU A 766 1.99 37.57 4.08
C LEU A 766 3.49 37.25 4.02
N VAL A 767 3.85 35.98 3.76
CA VAL A 767 5.26 35.57 3.57
C VAL A 767 5.88 36.25 2.36
N ARG A 768 5.19 36.25 1.20
CA ARG A 768 5.67 36.90 -0.03
C ARG A 768 5.84 38.41 0.17
N ALA A 769 4.92 39.07 0.86
CA ALA A 769 5.03 40.48 1.20
C ALA A 769 6.26 40.81 2.05
N ARG A 770 6.55 39.98 3.07
CA ARG A 770 7.76 40.13 3.89
C ARG A 770 9.03 39.96 3.06
N LEU A 771 9.04 38.96 2.16
CA LEU A 771 10.18 38.72 1.27
C LEU A 771 10.40 39.88 0.29
N VAL A 772 9.34 40.41 -0.31
CA VAL A 772 9.40 41.58 -1.22
C VAL A 772 9.91 42.83 -0.47
N ALA A 773 9.39 43.10 0.73
CA ALA A 773 9.84 44.25 1.54
C ALA A 773 11.33 44.15 1.89
N HIS A 774 11.79 42.96 2.28
CA HIS A 774 13.20 42.75 2.57
C HIS A 774 14.08 42.82 1.32
N ALA A 775 13.66 42.22 0.20
CA ALA A 775 14.38 42.30 -1.06
C ALA A 775 14.52 43.75 -1.55
N LEU A 776 13.47 44.58 -1.41
CA LEU A 776 13.56 46.02 -1.71
C LEU A 776 14.56 46.76 -0.82
N ARG A 777 14.66 46.38 0.47
CA ARG A 777 15.61 46.98 1.40
C ARG A 777 17.05 46.64 1.04
N VAL A 778 17.32 45.37 0.70
CA VAL A 778 18.68 44.88 0.44
C VAL A 778 19.15 45.21 -0.98
N LEU A 779 18.27 45.09 -1.98
CA LEU A 779 18.61 45.25 -3.40
C LEU A 779 18.32 46.66 -3.94
N GLY A 780 17.45 47.42 -3.28
CA GLY A 780 16.95 48.71 -3.77
C GLY A 780 17.90 49.90 -3.55
N GLU A 781 18.91 49.78 -2.68
CA GLU A 781 19.87 50.86 -2.43
C GLU A 781 20.92 50.99 -3.56
N SER A 782 21.13 49.96 -4.37
CA SER A 782 22.19 49.91 -5.39
C SER A 782 21.75 50.37 -6.79
N HIS A 783 20.45 50.47 -7.09
CA HIS A 783 19.94 50.96 -8.38
C HIS A 783 18.71 51.86 -8.18
N GLY A 784 18.93 53.18 -8.34
CA GLY A 784 17.87 54.18 -8.27
C GLY A 784 16.72 53.84 -9.23
N ALA A 785 15.56 53.53 -8.64
CA ALA A 785 14.33 53.08 -9.28
C ALA A 785 14.36 51.64 -9.82
N ILE A 786 14.02 50.68 -8.95
CA ILE A 786 13.39 49.43 -9.40
C ILE A 786 12.04 49.84 -10.04
N LEU A 787 12.07 49.97 -11.37
CA LEU A 787 10.98 50.43 -12.22
C LEU A 787 9.77 49.49 -12.09
N GLY A 788 8.71 49.94 -11.41
CA GLY A 788 7.36 49.37 -11.58
C GLY A 788 6.56 49.03 -10.31
N LEU A 789 7.15 49.05 -9.11
CA LEU A 789 6.41 48.73 -7.87
C LEU A 789 5.53 49.91 -7.37
N GLY A 790 5.91 51.15 -7.66
CA GLY A 790 5.11 52.34 -7.33
C GLY A 790 4.84 52.56 -5.84
N CYS A 791 5.57 51.89 -4.94
CA CYS A 791 5.56 52.11 -3.50
C CYS A 791 6.98 52.04 -2.92
N ASP A 792 7.23 52.74 -1.83
CA ASP A 792 8.48 52.60 -1.08
C ASP A 792 8.42 51.42 -0.07
N VAL A 793 9.56 51.10 0.55
CA VAL A 793 9.65 50.00 1.55
C VAL A 793 8.75 50.27 2.76
N GLN A 794 8.65 51.53 3.21
CA GLN A 794 7.88 51.90 4.39
C GLN A 794 6.36 51.77 4.14
N GLU A 795 5.89 52.16 2.96
CA GLU A 795 4.51 52.00 2.51
C GLU A 795 4.11 50.51 2.46
N LEU A 796 4.97 49.64 1.92
CA LEU A 796 4.69 48.21 1.86
C LEU A 796 4.64 47.57 3.26
N GLU A 797 5.55 47.94 4.15
CA GLU A 797 5.57 47.45 5.53
C GLU A 797 4.34 47.91 6.33
N GLN A 798 3.90 49.16 6.13
CA GLN A 798 2.68 49.69 6.74
C GLN A 798 1.43 48.94 6.23
N GLU A 799 1.30 48.74 4.91
CA GLU A 799 0.19 47.98 4.34
C GLU A 799 0.16 46.52 4.83
N LEU A 800 1.33 45.87 4.92
CA LEU A 800 1.46 44.52 5.46
C LEU A 800 0.99 44.45 6.93
N ALA A 801 1.43 45.38 7.78
CA ALA A 801 1.05 45.43 9.19
C ALA A 801 -0.47 45.62 9.37
N LEU A 802 -1.07 46.51 8.56
CA LEU A 802 -2.51 46.75 8.57
C LEU A 802 -3.31 45.50 8.17
N VAL A 803 -2.94 44.84 7.07
CA VAL A 803 -3.61 43.63 6.59
C VAL A 803 -3.49 42.49 7.61
N GLN A 804 -2.30 42.27 8.19
CA GLN A 804 -2.11 41.25 9.22
C GLN A 804 -3.00 41.50 10.44
N GLY A 805 -3.13 42.76 10.87
CA GLY A 805 -4.03 43.16 11.96
C GLY A 805 -5.50 42.87 11.65
N LEU A 806 -5.98 43.20 10.45
CA LEU A 806 -7.36 42.93 10.03
C LEU A 806 -7.66 41.43 9.97
N LEU A 807 -6.77 40.62 9.39
CA LEU A 807 -6.94 39.17 9.31
C LEU A 807 -6.97 38.51 10.69
N ALA A 808 -6.16 39.01 11.64
CA ALA A 808 -6.16 38.52 13.01
C ALA A 808 -7.49 38.81 13.74
N GLN A 809 -8.08 39.99 13.54
CA GLN A 809 -9.39 40.33 14.10
C GLN A 809 -10.51 39.39 13.63
N HIS A 810 -10.40 38.87 12.41
CA HIS A 810 -11.36 37.93 11.83
C HIS A 810 -11.03 36.45 12.08
N GLY A 811 -9.97 36.13 12.82
CA GLY A 811 -9.55 34.75 13.11
C GLY A 811 -8.90 34.02 11.93
N LEU A 812 -8.39 34.74 10.93
CA LEU A 812 -7.80 34.20 9.70
C LEU A 812 -6.27 34.24 9.67
N ALA A 813 -5.65 34.98 10.60
CA ALA A 813 -4.21 35.00 10.82
C ALA A 813 -3.90 34.97 12.33
N PRO A 814 -2.74 34.44 12.75
CA PRO A 814 -2.31 34.58 14.14
C PRO A 814 -2.13 36.06 14.50
N ALA A 815 -2.50 36.43 15.73
CA ALA A 815 -2.29 37.78 16.24
C ALA A 815 -0.78 38.10 16.23
N PRO A 816 -0.38 39.33 15.85
CA PRO A 816 1.02 39.71 15.84
C PRO A 816 1.60 39.57 17.25
N SER A 817 2.51 38.62 17.45
CA SER A 817 3.32 38.51 18.65
C SER A 817 4.26 39.71 18.73
N GLN A 818 4.21 40.46 19.84
CA GLN A 818 5.28 41.41 20.18
C GLN A 818 6.54 40.60 20.52
N GLY A 819 7.37 40.29 19.52
CA GLY A 819 8.63 39.59 19.75
C GLY A 819 9.10 38.63 18.66
N ASP A 820 8.87 38.91 17.37
CA ASP A 820 9.65 38.26 16.30
C ASP A 820 10.93 39.07 16.05
N ALA A 821 11.86 39.02 17.01
CA ALA A 821 13.26 39.15 16.67
C ALA A 821 13.69 37.80 16.06
N PRO A 822 14.48 37.78 14.97
CA PRO A 822 15.00 36.53 14.45
C PRO A 822 15.81 35.86 15.56
N ARG A 823 15.35 34.72 16.08
CA ARG A 823 16.25 33.84 16.83
C ARG A 823 17.29 33.37 15.82
N GLU A 824 18.54 33.75 16.05
CA GLU A 824 19.67 33.16 15.35
C GLU A 824 19.50 31.64 15.34
N PRO A 825 19.66 30.96 14.18
CA PRO A 825 19.72 29.51 14.16
C PRO A 825 20.86 29.10 15.10
N GLY A 826 20.53 28.36 16.15
CA GLY A 826 21.47 27.94 17.16
C GLY A 826 22.69 27.30 16.51
N SER A 827 23.87 27.80 16.90
CA SER A 827 25.14 27.16 16.64
C SER A 827 25.06 25.69 17.09
N LEU A 828 25.60 24.80 16.24
CA LEU A 828 25.90 23.42 16.60
C LEU A 828 26.58 23.38 17.98
N PRO A 829 26.22 22.45 18.88
CA PRO A 829 26.94 22.30 20.13
C PRO A 829 28.40 21.96 19.79
N GLY A 830 29.30 22.89 20.07
CA GLY A 830 30.72 22.64 20.03
C GLY A 830 31.10 21.57 21.04
N ASN A 831 32.02 20.70 20.63
CA ASN A 831 32.64 19.64 21.41
C ASN A 831 32.83 20.00 22.89
N ASN A 832 32.08 19.28 23.73
CA ASN A 832 32.58 18.63 24.95
C ASN A 832 31.78 17.35 25.19
#